data_AF-A0A6H3NSQ0-F1
#
_entry.id   AF-A0A6H3NSQ0-F1
#
_cell.length_a   1.000
_cell.length_b   1.000
_cell.length_c   1.000
_cell.angle_alpha   90.00
_cell.angle_beta   90.00
_cell.angle_gamma   90.00
#
_symmetry.space_group_name_H-M   'P 1'
#
loop_
_entity.id
_entity.type
_entity.pdbx_description
1 polymer ?
#
loop_
_entity_poly.entity_id
_entity_poly.type
_entity_poly.pdbx_seq_one_letter_code
_entity_poly.pdbx_strand_id
1 'polypeptide(L)'
;MNSKRESRVRLGFTIVCSFLVLHCSDQKPSPSPLLGLVSTGTTDSSQSDLVSSTGVSRAVAPSLGSSPYLVGAGIYDITGPAAEVGMMGFAESAQKTEGIYMRLWSRAYIIGDASKRVVFVSADLGMIFQSIKQAVSKKIALDSELSPYYNEANVLLSATHTHSGPGGYSHYFLYNATTAGFIKENYDVIVDGIYRSIKLAHQNLVPGNVYINQGNLTDASMNRSPVAYDKNPVSERNYYASNVDQTMTLLKLVAADGRELGMVNWFAVHPTNVGPTNKLIGGDNKGLASYLFEKSKGANYSANQTFVAAFAQSNAGDVTPNLWGPADGVNDYARQNIIAEKQFNKAQSLYSSANTPVTGPVDFRHTYVNFSNLYISSIGTTTCPAGMGASFSAGSVEDNAVSVDFFDEGTTVDSLDWNTNTADAFKASFLGGFLGVLWPTSVSEAYKLCHAEKPVLIPTGVASFDGNPWTPPVIPMQIIKIGNLAILAIPAEVSTMAGRRLRSLVKNVLENEYTVIAGLSNSYTSYLTTREEYSSQQYEGASTQFGPNTLLGYEQEFGKLASAMRNGASSPAGPTPPDLTNYQATFQTGVVFDDVPLFKSFGNVVTQPAASYSSGATVNAVFWGAHPKNNMLIGSSFVDVEKQNGSSWTVVARDYDPSTTYKWQRDGIAYSKINVSWKTSSFPSGTYRIRHRGHWKSGWTGAISSYQGVTNQFTVQ
;
A
#
# COMPACT_ATOMS: atom_id res chain seq x y z
N MET A 1 14.08 -13.34 -80.39
CA MET A 1 12.86 -12.52 -80.56
C MET A 1 12.75 -11.56 -79.38
N ASN A 2 12.46 -10.30 -79.72
CA ASN A 2 12.51 -9.03 -78.99
C ASN A 2 12.04 -8.94 -77.52
N SER A 3 12.83 -8.15 -76.77
CA SER A 3 12.52 -7.10 -75.77
C SER A 3 11.10 -6.95 -75.19
N LYS A 4 11.01 -6.75 -73.87
CA LYS A 4 10.96 -5.40 -73.25
C LYS A 4 11.04 -5.47 -71.71
N ARG A 5 11.82 -4.55 -71.16
CA ARG A 5 11.98 -4.18 -69.76
C ARG A 5 10.98 -3.06 -69.49
N GLU A 6 10.17 -3.12 -68.43
CA GLU A 6 9.61 -1.93 -67.78
C GLU A 6 9.42 -2.14 -66.27
N SER A 7 9.76 -1.08 -65.55
CA SER A 7 9.86 -0.91 -64.10
C SER A 7 8.52 -0.78 -63.41
N ARG A 8 8.43 -1.27 -62.15
CA ARG A 8 7.52 -0.68 -61.16
C ARG A 8 8.26 -0.35 -59.87
N VAL A 9 8.23 0.95 -59.59
CA VAL A 9 8.73 1.66 -58.43
C VAL A 9 8.02 1.18 -57.17
N ARG A 10 8.76 0.77 -56.13
CA ARG A 10 8.26 0.67 -54.76
C ARG A 10 8.51 2.01 -54.07
N LEU A 11 7.45 2.75 -53.82
CA LEU A 11 7.48 3.95 -53.00
C LEU A 11 7.58 3.51 -51.53
N GLY A 12 8.78 3.59 -50.95
CA GLY A 12 8.99 3.41 -49.52
C GLY A 12 8.69 4.73 -48.80
N PHE A 13 7.54 4.80 -48.12
CA PHE A 13 7.32 5.85 -47.12
C PHE A 13 8.11 5.49 -45.87
N THR A 14 9.30 6.07 -45.75
CA THR A 14 10.06 6.12 -44.50
C THR A 14 9.54 7.32 -43.71
N ILE A 15 8.65 7.10 -42.75
CA ILE A 15 8.40 8.11 -41.72
C ILE A 15 9.49 7.93 -40.67
N VAL A 16 10.50 8.78 -40.77
CA VAL A 16 11.47 9.00 -39.69
C VAL A 16 10.74 9.74 -38.58
N CYS A 17 10.25 9.00 -37.58
CA CYS A 17 9.92 9.58 -36.27
C CYS A 17 11.11 9.30 -35.35
N SER A 18 12.01 10.28 -35.26
CA SER A 18 13.06 10.31 -34.25
C SER A 18 12.43 10.52 -32.88
N PHE A 19 12.32 9.47 -32.08
CA PHE A 19 12.06 9.58 -30.64
C PHE A 19 13.28 9.04 -29.89
N LEU A 20 13.93 9.93 -29.14
CA LEU A 20 15.01 9.58 -28.22
C LEU A 20 14.44 8.69 -27.11
N VAL A 21 14.74 7.40 -27.16
CA VAL A 21 14.77 6.54 -25.98
C VAL A 21 16.04 6.92 -25.20
N LEU A 22 15.90 7.72 -24.15
CA LEU A 22 17.01 8.04 -23.25
C LEU A 22 17.42 6.77 -22.48
N HIS A 23 18.39 6.04 -23.02
CA HIS A 23 19.16 5.06 -22.27
C HIS A 23 20.09 5.81 -21.30
N CYS A 24 19.80 5.79 -20.00
CA CYS A 24 20.82 6.11 -19.00
C CYS A 24 21.81 4.93 -18.92
N SER A 25 22.93 5.08 -19.61
CA SER A 25 24.10 4.20 -19.44
C SER A 25 25.01 4.85 -18.40
N ASP A 26 24.96 4.38 -17.15
CA ASP A 26 25.97 4.71 -16.15
C ASP A 26 27.25 3.95 -16.47
N GLN A 27 28.14 4.57 -17.24
CA GLN A 27 29.51 4.10 -17.41
C GLN A 27 30.29 4.31 -16.10
N LYS A 28 30.64 3.19 -15.45
CA LYS A 28 31.68 3.15 -14.41
C LYS A 28 33.04 3.57 -15.01
N PRO A 29 33.85 4.38 -14.33
CA PRO A 29 35.24 4.56 -14.71
C PRO A 29 36.08 3.34 -14.26
N SER A 30 36.81 2.74 -15.20
CA SER A 30 37.86 1.75 -14.91
C SER A 30 39.14 2.44 -14.43
N PRO A 31 39.93 1.83 -13.53
CA PRO A 31 41.21 2.37 -13.09
C PRO A 31 42.34 1.97 -14.04
N SER A 32 43.22 2.91 -14.37
CA SER A 32 44.51 2.61 -15.00
C SER A 32 45.66 2.87 -14.02
N PRO A 33 46.72 2.06 -14.04
CA PRO A 33 47.80 2.07 -13.06
C PRO A 33 48.93 3.01 -13.48
N LEU A 34 49.67 3.54 -12.50
CA LEU A 34 51.02 4.08 -12.75
C LEU A 34 51.98 3.63 -11.64
N LEU A 35 53.06 2.98 -12.09
CA LEU A 35 54.22 2.54 -11.31
C LEU A 35 55.27 3.65 -11.25
N GLY A 36 56.08 3.67 -10.17
CA GLY A 36 57.39 4.32 -10.10
C GLY A 36 57.70 4.88 -8.70
N LEU A 37 58.27 4.09 -7.78
CA LEU A 37 59.72 3.93 -7.50
C LEU A 37 60.34 5.03 -6.60
N VAL A 38 60.48 4.64 -5.32
CA VAL A 38 61.64 4.77 -4.40
C VAL A 38 62.48 6.06 -4.45
N SER A 39 62.51 6.76 -3.30
CA SER A 39 63.71 7.43 -2.81
C SER A 39 63.70 7.53 -1.28
N THR A 40 64.88 7.26 -0.73
CA THR A 40 65.35 7.18 0.65
C THR A 40 65.31 8.49 1.45
N GLY A 41 65.29 8.40 2.79
CA GLY A 41 66.02 9.37 3.63
C GLY A 41 65.38 9.83 4.93
N THR A 42 65.62 9.07 6.01
CA THR A 42 66.02 9.50 7.38
C THR A 42 65.18 10.51 8.21
N THR A 43 64.72 9.98 9.35
CA THR A 43 64.73 10.51 10.74
C THR A 43 64.10 11.87 11.04
N ASP A 44 63.04 11.92 11.86
CA ASP A 44 63.27 12.09 13.31
C ASP A 44 62.06 11.68 14.18
N SER A 45 62.38 11.34 15.42
CA SER A 45 61.54 10.73 16.45
C SER A 45 60.55 11.68 17.13
N SER A 46 59.34 11.19 17.46
CA SER A 46 58.79 11.30 18.83
C SER A 46 57.45 10.56 19.01
N GLN A 47 57.48 9.62 19.96
CA GLN A 47 56.40 9.17 20.85
C GLN A 47 55.21 8.35 20.32
N SER A 48 55.28 7.09 20.74
CA SER A 48 54.23 6.12 20.99
C SER A 48 52.98 6.70 21.66
N ASP A 49 51.80 6.28 21.20
CA ASP A 49 50.81 5.68 22.08
C ASP A 49 49.91 4.69 21.33
N LEU A 50 49.61 3.61 22.04
CA LEU A 50 48.89 2.43 21.60
C LEU A 50 47.48 2.77 21.07
N VAL A 51 47.20 2.45 19.80
CA VAL A 51 45.83 2.41 19.30
C VAL A 51 45.17 1.14 19.83
N SER A 52 44.43 1.28 20.93
CA SER A 52 43.48 0.28 21.38
C SER A 52 42.47 0.02 20.27
N SER A 53 42.31 -1.25 19.91
CA SER A 53 41.17 -1.72 19.13
C SER A 53 39.88 -1.35 19.84
N THR A 54 39.22 -0.27 19.42
CA THR A 54 37.86 0.03 19.83
C THR A 54 36.93 -0.95 19.12
N GLY A 55 36.67 -2.07 19.81
CA GLY A 55 35.58 -2.95 19.46
C GLY A 55 34.30 -2.14 19.35
N VAL A 56 33.60 -2.31 18.24
CA VAL A 56 32.25 -1.77 18.04
C VAL A 56 31.40 -2.33 19.17
N SER A 57 31.09 -1.49 20.15
CA SER A 57 30.13 -1.79 21.22
C SER A 57 28.78 -2.04 20.58
N ARG A 58 28.43 -3.31 20.41
CA ARG A 58 27.08 -3.74 20.03
C ARG A 58 26.11 -3.13 21.03
N ALA A 59 25.20 -2.27 20.59
CA ALA A 59 24.17 -1.70 21.47
C ALA A 59 23.46 -2.85 22.18
N VAL A 60 23.63 -2.92 23.51
CA VAL A 60 23.06 -3.98 24.34
C VAL A 60 21.54 -3.83 24.25
N ALA A 61 20.85 -4.89 23.80
CA ALA A 61 19.39 -4.92 23.77
C ALA A 61 18.82 -4.55 25.15
N PRO A 62 17.74 -3.77 25.25
CA PRO A 62 17.12 -3.44 26.52
C PRO A 62 16.79 -4.73 27.30
N SER A 63 17.13 -4.77 28.59
CA SER A 63 16.73 -5.87 29.48
C SER A 63 15.21 -5.92 29.59
N LEU A 64 14.62 -7.12 29.57
CA LEU A 64 13.17 -7.32 29.78
C LEU A 64 12.70 -6.89 31.17
N GLY A 65 13.61 -6.82 32.17
CA GLY A 65 13.20 -6.69 33.57
C GLY A 65 12.24 -7.79 33.97
N SER A 66 11.09 -7.44 34.56
CA SER A 66 10.00 -8.36 34.89
C SER A 66 8.91 -8.44 33.81
N SER A 67 9.08 -7.76 32.67
CA SER A 67 8.07 -7.73 31.60
C SER A 67 8.16 -8.96 30.70
N PRO A 68 7.03 -9.43 30.15
CA PRO A 68 7.01 -10.56 29.23
C PRO A 68 7.62 -10.23 27.86
N TYR A 69 7.60 -8.96 27.45
CA TYR A 69 8.10 -8.54 26.13
C TYR A 69 8.86 -7.21 26.19
N LEU A 70 9.72 -7.01 25.21
CA LEU A 70 10.03 -5.69 24.67
C LEU A 70 8.94 -5.33 23.65
N VAL A 71 8.41 -4.12 23.78
CA VAL A 71 7.38 -3.56 22.91
C VAL A 71 7.82 -2.21 22.38
N GLY A 72 7.57 -1.95 21.10
CA GLY A 72 7.92 -0.70 20.44
C GLY A 72 6.91 -0.35 19.37
N ALA A 73 6.63 0.94 19.21
CA ALA A 73 5.73 1.46 18.19
C ALA A 73 6.39 2.64 17.47
N GLY A 74 6.13 2.75 16.17
CA GLY A 74 6.66 3.81 15.32
C GLY A 74 5.69 4.15 14.19
N ILE A 75 5.64 5.42 13.83
CA ILE A 75 4.80 5.92 12.73
C ILE A 75 5.64 6.82 11.84
N TYR A 76 5.43 6.74 10.53
CA TYR A 76 6.12 7.60 9.58
C TYR A 76 5.29 7.85 8.33
N ASP A 77 5.44 9.03 7.74
CA ASP A 77 4.72 9.49 6.55
C ASP A 77 5.20 8.73 5.28
N ILE A 78 4.26 8.20 4.52
CA ILE A 78 4.46 7.49 3.24
C ILE A 78 3.68 8.15 2.09
N THR A 79 3.28 9.41 2.26
CA THR A 79 2.47 10.13 1.27
C THR A 79 3.28 10.43 0.01
N GLY A 80 2.91 9.78 -1.08
CA GLY A 80 3.52 9.98 -2.39
C GLY A 80 3.13 11.29 -3.10
N PRO A 81 3.37 11.37 -4.42
CA PRO A 81 3.02 12.51 -5.25
C PRO A 81 1.55 12.93 -5.17
N ALA A 82 1.29 14.17 -4.78
CA ALA A 82 -0.07 14.71 -4.64
C ALA A 82 -0.66 15.32 -5.92
N ALA A 83 0.00 15.21 -7.07
CA ALA A 83 -0.54 15.69 -8.35
C ALA A 83 -0.11 14.82 -9.54
N GLU A 84 -1.04 14.65 -10.48
CA GLU A 84 -0.88 14.06 -11.81
C GLU A 84 -0.42 12.59 -11.85
N VAL A 85 -0.43 11.85 -10.73
CA VAL A 85 -0.13 10.41 -10.68
C VAL A 85 -1.41 9.60 -10.58
N GLY A 86 -1.56 8.54 -11.40
CA GLY A 86 -2.70 7.62 -11.33
C GLY A 86 -2.83 6.99 -9.95
N MET A 87 -4.04 6.89 -9.42
CA MET A 87 -4.30 6.32 -8.10
C MET A 87 -4.38 4.79 -8.17
N MET A 88 -4.04 4.11 -7.07
CA MET A 88 -4.01 2.66 -6.99
C MET A 88 -5.28 2.11 -6.37
N GLY A 89 -5.92 1.16 -7.04
CA GLY A 89 -7.13 0.50 -6.55
C GLY A 89 -8.16 0.29 -7.66
N PHE A 90 -8.93 1.34 -7.98
CA PHE A 90 -10.06 1.28 -8.92
C PHE A 90 -9.70 1.04 -10.40
N ALA A 91 -8.41 1.03 -10.75
CA ALA A 91 -7.93 0.87 -12.13
C ALA A 91 -8.52 1.91 -13.11
N GLU A 92 -8.79 3.13 -12.64
CA GLU A 92 -9.33 4.23 -13.45
C GLU A 92 -8.20 5.16 -13.93
N SER A 93 -7.94 5.19 -15.24
CA SER A 93 -6.86 6.00 -15.83
C SER A 93 -7.06 7.51 -15.68
N ALA A 94 -8.30 7.98 -15.57
CA ALA A 94 -8.63 9.37 -15.31
C ALA A 94 -8.48 9.78 -13.83
N GLN A 95 -8.40 8.80 -12.92
CA GLN A 95 -8.23 9.03 -11.49
C GLN A 95 -6.76 9.33 -11.19
N LYS A 96 -6.39 10.59 -11.36
CA LYS A 96 -5.06 11.10 -11.02
C LYS A 96 -5.15 11.99 -9.79
N THR A 97 -4.17 11.89 -8.90
CA THR A 97 -4.06 12.76 -7.73
C THR A 97 -4.12 14.23 -8.15
N GLU A 98 -4.86 15.04 -7.41
CA GLU A 98 -4.97 16.51 -7.52
C GLU A 98 -4.84 17.16 -6.13
N GLY A 99 -4.45 16.43 -5.10
CA GLY A 99 -4.33 17.00 -3.76
C GLY A 99 -4.27 15.98 -2.64
N ILE A 100 -4.49 16.45 -1.42
CA ILE A 100 -4.48 15.68 -0.18
C ILE A 100 -5.71 16.07 0.64
N TYR A 101 -6.48 15.06 1.02
CA TYR A 101 -7.50 15.13 2.06
C TYR A 101 -6.90 14.72 3.42
N MET A 102 -6.11 13.64 3.43
CA MET A 102 -5.32 13.20 4.57
C MET A 102 -4.01 12.56 4.08
N ARG A 103 -2.92 12.71 4.85
CA ARG A 103 -1.67 11.99 4.59
C ARG A 103 -1.80 10.49 4.86
N LEU A 104 -0.91 9.72 4.25
CA LEU A 104 -0.79 8.27 4.37
C LEU A 104 0.36 7.91 5.31
N TRP A 105 0.16 6.93 6.19
CA TRP A 105 1.14 6.58 7.23
C TRP A 105 1.51 5.10 7.21
N SER A 106 2.78 4.81 7.51
CA SER A 106 3.24 3.49 7.91
C SER A 106 3.28 3.41 9.43
N ARG A 107 2.61 2.40 10.00
CA ARG A 107 2.52 2.14 11.44
C ARG A 107 3.16 0.80 11.77
N ALA A 108 4.28 0.83 12.49
CA ALA A 108 5.08 -0.34 12.83
C ALA A 108 4.99 -0.69 14.32
N TYR A 109 4.95 -1.98 14.61
CA TYR A 109 4.92 -2.56 15.94
C TYR A 109 5.98 -3.64 16.06
N ILE A 110 6.78 -3.59 17.12
CA ILE A 110 7.80 -4.60 17.41
C ILE A 110 7.48 -5.24 18.75
N ILE A 111 7.41 -6.56 18.78
CA ILE A 111 7.12 -7.36 19.98
C ILE A 111 8.11 -8.53 20.03
N GLY A 112 8.64 -8.84 21.21
CA GLY A 112 9.53 -9.99 21.41
C GLY A 112 10.43 -9.82 22.62
N ASP A 113 11.67 -10.31 22.54
CA ASP A 113 12.67 -10.19 23.60
C ASP A 113 14.04 -9.75 23.04
N ALA A 114 15.11 -9.89 23.82
CA ALA A 114 16.46 -9.55 23.40
C ALA A 114 17.02 -10.45 22.28
N SER A 115 16.47 -11.64 22.11
CA SER A 115 16.91 -12.68 21.17
C SER A 115 16.03 -12.79 19.93
N LYS A 116 14.70 -12.79 20.10
CA LYS A 116 13.73 -13.03 19.04
C LYS A 116 12.65 -11.97 19.07
N ARG A 117 12.43 -11.35 17.92
CA ARG A 117 11.46 -10.27 17.74
C ARG A 117 10.69 -10.47 16.46
N VAL A 118 9.50 -9.90 16.41
CA VAL A 118 8.68 -9.82 15.21
C VAL A 118 8.29 -8.38 14.96
N VAL A 119 8.14 -8.01 13.69
CA VAL A 119 7.69 -6.70 13.25
C VAL A 119 6.39 -6.88 12.48
N PHE A 120 5.36 -6.14 12.86
CA PHE A 120 4.13 -5.99 12.09
C PHE A 120 4.01 -4.53 11.63
N VAL A 121 3.76 -4.32 10.34
CA VAL A 121 3.49 -3.00 9.77
C VAL A 121 2.10 -2.98 9.15
N SER A 122 1.31 -1.94 9.44
CA SER A 122 0.12 -1.56 8.70
C SER A 122 0.38 -0.25 7.99
N ALA A 123 0.35 -0.25 6.65
CA ALA A 123 0.61 0.92 5.83
C ALA A 123 -0.66 1.38 5.11
N ASP A 124 -0.91 2.70 5.10
CA ASP A 124 -2.00 3.31 4.35
C ASP A 124 -1.70 3.29 2.84
N LEU A 125 -1.89 2.12 2.23
CA LEU A 125 -1.64 1.81 0.82
C LEU A 125 -2.76 0.93 0.27
N GLY A 126 -2.84 0.83 -1.06
CA GLY A 126 -3.68 -0.15 -1.71
C GLY A 126 -3.21 -1.58 -1.40
N MET A 127 -1.92 -1.86 -1.53
CA MET A 127 -1.36 -3.19 -1.27
C MET A 127 0.14 -3.11 -1.01
N ILE A 128 0.72 -4.12 -0.36
CA ILE A 128 2.17 -4.29 -0.32
C ILE A 128 2.59 -5.14 -1.51
N PHE A 129 3.35 -4.58 -2.45
CA PHE A 129 3.94 -5.35 -3.54
C PHE A 129 5.25 -6.05 -3.11
N GLN A 130 5.60 -7.12 -3.83
CA GLN A 130 6.85 -7.86 -3.62
C GLN A 130 8.08 -6.95 -3.63
N SER A 131 8.09 -5.95 -4.53
CA SER A 131 9.15 -4.95 -4.66
C SER A 131 9.35 -4.12 -3.38
N ILE A 132 8.27 -3.78 -2.67
CA ILE A 132 8.33 -3.06 -1.39
C ILE A 132 8.95 -3.97 -0.32
N LYS A 133 8.50 -5.22 -0.23
CA LYS A 133 9.02 -6.19 0.73
C LYS A 133 10.52 -6.45 0.53
N GLN A 134 10.96 -6.66 -0.71
CA GLN A 134 12.38 -6.86 -1.04
C GLN A 134 13.23 -5.64 -0.67
N ALA A 135 12.79 -4.42 -1.04
CA ALA A 135 13.57 -3.21 -0.76
C ALA A 135 13.62 -2.82 0.72
N VAL A 136 12.51 -2.94 1.45
CA VAL A 136 12.50 -2.72 2.91
C VAL A 136 13.43 -3.72 3.60
N SER A 137 13.35 -5.00 3.22
CA SER A 137 14.22 -6.04 3.80
C SER A 137 15.69 -5.79 3.48
N LYS A 138 16.00 -5.30 2.27
CA LYS A 138 17.36 -4.85 1.89
C LYS A 138 17.84 -3.68 2.74
N LYS A 139 17.00 -2.67 3.00
CA LYS A 139 17.39 -1.54 3.88
C LYS A 139 17.62 -1.99 5.32
N ILE A 140 16.77 -2.89 5.84
CA ILE A 140 16.95 -3.51 7.16
C ILE A 140 18.28 -4.27 7.24
N ALA A 141 18.60 -5.07 6.23
CA ALA A 141 19.86 -5.83 6.18
C ALA A 141 21.11 -4.93 6.12
N LEU A 142 20.99 -3.72 5.58
CA LEU A 142 22.08 -2.73 5.51
C LEU A 142 22.18 -1.84 6.76
N ASP A 143 21.16 -1.80 7.61
CA ASP A 143 21.18 -1.03 8.87
C ASP A 143 21.76 -1.90 10.00
N SER A 144 22.86 -1.47 10.61
CA SER A 144 23.54 -2.20 11.68
C SER A 144 22.79 -2.26 13.01
N GLU A 145 21.83 -1.35 13.25
CA GLU A 145 20.92 -1.40 14.42
C GLU A 145 19.84 -2.46 14.22
N LEU A 146 19.35 -2.63 12.98
CA LEU A 146 18.19 -3.48 12.67
C LEU A 146 18.58 -4.91 12.25
N SER A 147 19.58 -5.06 11.38
CA SER A 147 20.01 -6.34 10.80
C SER A 147 20.33 -7.46 11.81
N PRO A 148 20.78 -7.20 13.06
CA PRO A 148 20.97 -8.28 14.03
C PRO A 148 19.67 -8.95 14.48
N TYR A 149 18.52 -8.29 14.32
CA TYR A 149 17.24 -8.71 14.89
C TYR A 149 16.18 -9.02 13.84
N TYR A 150 16.27 -8.44 12.64
CA TYR A 150 15.19 -8.49 11.66
C TYR A 150 15.68 -8.94 10.28
N ASN A 151 14.87 -9.79 9.65
CA ASN A 151 15.03 -10.27 8.29
C ASN A 151 13.64 -10.50 7.67
N GLU A 152 13.59 -11.07 6.47
CA GLU A 152 12.32 -11.29 5.77
C GLU A 152 11.33 -12.15 6.57
N ALA A 153 11.82 -13.11 7.34
CA ALA A 153 10.99 -14.11 8.01
C ALA A 153 10.25 -13.57 9.23
N ASN A 154 10.73 -12.52 9.88
CA ASN A 154 10.11 -11.93 11.07
C ASN A 154 9.64 -10.48 10.87
N VAL A 155 9.67 -9.97 9.64
CA VAL A 155 9.06 -8.69 9.26
C VAL A 155 7.83 -8.96 8.42
N LEU A 156 6.65 -8.56 8.87
CA LEU A 156 5.40 -8.66 8.13
C LEU A 156 4.94 -7.25 7.76
N LEU A 157 4.80 -7.01 6.46
CA LEU A 157 4.30 -5.75 5.92
C LEU A 157 2.88 -5.98 5.38
N SER A 158 1.90 -5.22 5.86
CA SER A 158 0.47 -5.30 5.47
C SER A 158 -0.03 -3.91 5.04
N ALA A 159 -0.96 -3.87 4.10
CA ALA A 159 -1.63 -2.64 3.70
C ALA A 159 -3.04 -2.53 4.32
N THR A 160 -3.55 -1.30 4.46
CA THR A 160 -4.95 -1.05 4.85
C THR A 160 -5.94 -1.23 3.69
N HIS A 161 -5.47 -1.26 2.45
CA HIS A 161 -6.25 -1.30 1.24
C HIS A 161 -6.95 0.00 0.85
N THR A 162 -6.41 1.17 1.19
CA THR A 162 -7.00 2.41 0.66
C THR A 162 -6.87 2.50 -0.85
N HIS A 163 -7.97 2.84 -1.54
CA HIS A 163 -7.99 3.12 -2.98
C HIS A 163 -7.69 4.59 -3.30
N SER A 164 -7.39 5.39 -2.27
CA SER A 164 -7.15 6.84 -2.38
C SER A 164 -5.67 7.21 -2.25
N GLY A 165 -4.74 6.36 -2.70
CA GLY A 165 -3.29 6.63 -2.73
C GLY A 165 -2.70 6.65 -4.14
N PRO A 166 -1.57 7.37 -4.39
CA PRO A 166 -0.89 7.35 -5.68
C PRO A 166 -0.32 5.95 -5.98
N GLY A 167 -0.40 5.50 -7.23
CA GLY A 167 0.05 4.20 -7.73
C GLY A 167 1.48 4.17 -8.28
N GLY A 168 1.78 3.15 -9.09
CA GLY A 168 3.08 3.01 -9.76
C GLY A 168 4.22 2.51 -8.88
N TYR A 169 3.94 1.73 -7.84
CA TYR A 169 4.95 1.25 -6.88
C TYR A 169 5.10 -0.27 -6.85
N SER A 170 4.60 -0.97 -7.89
CA SER A 170 4.89 -2.37 -8.17
C SER A 170 6.08 -2.50 -9.12
N HIS A 171 6.77 -3.65 -9.12
CA HIS A 171 7.69 -3.99 -10.21
C HIS A 171 7.08 -4.91 -11.29
N TYR A 172 5.87 -5.40 -11.06
CA TYR A 172 5.11 -6.22 -12.00
C TYR A 172 4.17 -5.36 -12.84
N PHE A 173 4.23 -5.53 -14.17
CA PHE A 173 3.59 -4.67 -15.16
C PHE A 173 2.09 -4.48 -14.95
N LEU A 174 1.34 -5.56 -14.63
CA LEU A 174 -0.12 -5.51 -14.49
C LEU A 174 -0.55 -4.38 -13.54
N TYR A 175 0.12 -4.27 -12.40
CA TYR A 175 -0.25 -3.36 -11.34
C TYR A 175 0.15 -1.91 -11.59
N ASN A 176 0.91 -1.63 -12.66
CA ASN A 176 1.30 -0.29 -13.06
C ASN A 176 0.63 0.16 -14.38
N ALA A 177 -0.21 -0.68 -14.99
CA ALA A 177 -0.80 -0.41 -16.30
C ALA A 177 -1.63 0.90 -16.30
N THR A 178 -2.46 1.10 -15.28
CA THR A 178 -3.33 2.29 -15.15
C THR A 178 -2.63 3.51 -14.53
N THR A 179 -1.39 3.34 -14.07
CA THR A 179 -0.56 4.42 -13.51
C THR A 179 0.47 4.93 -14.52
N ALA A 180 0.37 4.47 -15.78
CA ALA A 180 1.33 4.74 -16.85
C ALA A 180 2.77 4.31 -16.48
N GLY A 181 2.91 3.20 -15.74
CA GLY A 181 4.20 2.61 -15.39
C GLY A 181 4.66 2.85 -13.95
N PHE A 182 5.95 2.57 -13.70
CA PHE A 182 6.60 2.67 -12.40
C PHE A 182 6.97 4.12 -12.06
N ILE A 183 6.56 4.58 -10.89
CA ILE A 183 6.79 5.93 -10.36
C ILE A 183 7.78 5.81 -9.21
N LYS A 184 9.08 5.91 -9.53
CA LYS A 184 10.17 5.70 -8.59
C LYS A 184 10.07 6.59 -7.36
N GLU A 185 9.65 7.85 -7.52
CA GLU A 185 9.53 8.80 -6.42
C GLU A 185 8.49 8.34 -5.39
N ASN A 186 7.38 7.77 -5.84
CA ASN A 186 6.36 7.22 -4.95
C ASN A 186 6.87 5.94 -4.26
N TYR A 187 7.47 5.04 -5.04
CA TYR A 187 8.07 3.82 -4.52
C TYR A 187 9.12 4.08 -3.43
N ASP A 188 10.04 5.01 -3.67
CA ASP A 188 11.10 5.37 -2.73
C ASP A 188 10.53 5.94 -1.42
N VAL A 189 9.51 6.82 -1.50
CA VAL A 189 8.85 7.37 -0.31
C VAL A 189 8.18 6.29 0.52
N ILE A 190 7.51 5.33 -0.13
CA ILE A 190 6.87 4.21 0.55
C ILE A 190 7.91 3.32 1.25
N VAL A 191 8.96 2.91 0.52
CA VAL A 191 10.03 2.06 1.07
C VAL A 191 10.73 2.75 2.23
N ASP A 192 11.09 4.02 2.07
CA ASP A 192 11.79 4.80 3.09
C ASP A 192 10.92 5.03 4.31
N GLY A 193 9.64 5.36 4.13
CA GLY A 193 8.74 5.58 5.25
C GLY A 193 8.41 4.32 6.03
N ILE A 194 8.22 3.17 5.35
CA ILE A 194 8.07 1.87 6.03
C ILE A 194 9.34 1.51 6.80
N TYR A 195 10.51 1.67 6.18
CA TYR A 195 11.77 1.43 6.87
C TYR A 195 11.95 2.36 8.10
N ARG A 196 11.60 3.64 7.98
CA ARG A 196 11.70 4.61 9.08
C ARG A 196 10.72 4.34 10.21
N SER A 197 9.48 3.91 9.93
CA SER A 197 8.53 3.54 10.99
C SER A 197 9.03 2.33 11.79
N ILE A 198 9.64 1.33 11.12
CA ILE A 198 10.30 0.19 11.77
C ILE A 198 11.49 0.66 12.61
N LYS A 199 12.33 1.56 12.08
CA LYS A 199 13.48 2.10 12.80
C LYS A 199 13.04 2.86 14.07
N LEU A 200 12.01 3.70 13.97
CA LEU A 200 11.44 4.40 15.12
C LEU A 200 10.87 3.40 16.14
N ALA A 201 10.14 2.38 15.70
CA ALA A 201 9.62 1.35 16.59
C ALA A 201 10.74 0.59 17.33
N HIS A 202 11.87 0.33 16.66
CA HIS A 202 13.05 -0.27 17.27
C HIS A 202 13.70 0.65 18.31
N GLN A 203 13.87 1.93 17.97
CA GLN A 203 14.46 2.92 18.86
C GLN A 203 13.58 3.22 20.08
N ASN A 204 12.28 2.96 19.98
CA ASN A 204 11.30 3.11 21.05
C ASN A 204 11.04 1.80 21.84
N LEU A 205 11.87 0.76 21.67
CA LEU A 205 11.70 -0.49 22.40
C LEU A 205 11.84 -0.29 23.92
N VAL A 206 10.81 -0.69 24.65
CA VAL A 206 10.79 -0.68 26.12
C VAL A 206 10.19 -1.99 26.65
N PRO A 207 10.52 -2.42 27.87
CA PRO A 207 9.79 -3.50 28.54
C PRO A 207 8.30 -3.17 28.64
N GLY A 208 7.44 -4.15 28.40
CA GLY A 208 5.99 -3.96 28.49
C GLY A 208 5.16 -5.21 28.29
N ASN A 209 3.85 -4.98 28.21
CA ASN A 209 2.81 -5.98 28.12
C ASN A 209 1.99 -5.78 26.84
N VAL A 210 1.48 -6.89 26.32
CA VAL A 210 0.53 -6.91 25.20
C VAL A 210 -0.77 -7.54 25.70
N TYR A 211 -1.89 -6.87 25.46
CA TYR A 211 -3.23 -7.36 25.79
C TYR A 211 -4.04 -7.56 24.52
N ILE A 212 -4.90 -8.58 24.52
CA ILE A 212 -5.80 -8.88 23.40
C ILE A 212 -7.26 -8.73 23.82
N ASN A 213 -8.10 -8.29 22.90
CA ASN A 213 -9.55 -8.27 23.07
C ASN A 213 -10.25 -8.49 21.72
N GLN A 214 -11.45 -9.08 21.75
CA GLN A 214 -12.26 -9.34 20.56
C GLN A 214 -13.69 -8.88 20.76
N GLY A 215 -14.33 -8.44 19.70
CA GLY A 215 -15.77 -8.22 19.72
C GLY A 215 -16.35 -7.95 18.34
N ASN A 216 -17.65 -8.18 18.22
CA ASN A 216 -18.33 -8.02 16.93
C ASN A 216 -18.69 -6.55 16.65
N LEU A 217 -18.38 -6.10 15.44
CA LEU A 217 -18.84 -4.86 14.85
C LEU A 217 -19.84 -5.20 13.74
N THR A 218 -21.11 -4.90 13.98
CA THR A 218 -22.17 -5.02 12.98
C THR A 218 -22.33 -3.70 12.24
N ASP A 219 -23.06 -3.72 11.11
CA ASP A 219 -23.47 -2.52 10.37
C ASP A 219 -22.30 -1.63 9.91
N ALA A 220 -21.13 -2.22 9.70
CA ALA A 220 -19.95 -1.55 9.15
C ALA A 220 -19.50 -2.13 7.81
N SER A 221 -20.12 -3.24 7.38
CA SER A 221 -19.82 -3.91 6.13
C SER A 221 -20.97 -4.80 5.67
N MET A 222 -20.96 -5.18 4.39
CA MET A 222 -21.83 -6.19 3.79
C MET A 222 -21.06 -7.02 2.77
N ASN A 223 -21.56 -8.20 2.42
CA ASN A 223 -20.94 -9.03 1.40
C ASN A 223 -21.32 -8.48 0.01
N ARG A 224 -20.34 -8.22 -0.85
CA ARG A 224 -20.56 -7.71 -2.21
C ARG A 224 -20.79 -8.81 -3.25
N SER A 225 -20.47 -10.06 -2.90
CA SER A 225 -20.61 -11.24 -3.78
C SER A 225 -21.43 -12.36 -3.11
N PRO A 226 -22.67 -12.09 -2.62
CA PRO A 226 -23.45 -13.08 -1.88
C PRO A 226 -23.77 -14.33 -2.72
N VAL A 227 -23.91 -14.19 -4.04
CA VAL A 227 -24.11 -15.30 -4.98
C VAL A 227 -22.94 -16.28 -4.94
N ALA A 228 -21.70 -15.77 -4.84
CA ALA A 228 -20.51 -16.59 -4.71
C ALA A 228 -20.44 -17.24 -3.32
N TYR A 229 -20.68 -16.46 -2.25
CA TYR A 229 -20.68 -16.97 -0.88
C TYR A 229 -21.67 -18.14 -0.70
N ASP A 230 -22.86 -18.04 -1.30
CA ASP A 230 -23.92 -19.05 -1.18
C ASP A 230 -23.59 -20.38 -1.88
N LYS A 231 -22.56 -20.42 -2.74
CA LYS A 231 -22.02 -21.66 -3.32
C LYS A 231 -21.27 -22.51 -2.29
N ASN A 232 -20.76 -21.91 -1.21
CA ASN A 232 -20.13 -22.68 -0.14
C ASN A 232 -21.14 -23.63 0.52
N PRO A 233 -20.71 -24.82 0.98
CA PRO A 233 -21.62 -25.83 1.54
C PRO A 233 -22.50 -25.27 2.67
N VAL A 234 -23.80 -25.56 2.62
CA VAL A 234 -24.76 -25.11 3.65
C VAL A 234 -24.33 -25.54 5.06
N SER A 235 -23.80 -26.77 5.18
CA SER A 235 -23.28 -27.29 6.45
C SER A 235 -22.14 -26.45 7.02
N GLU A 236 -21.30 -25.84 6.17
CA GLU A 236 -20.22 -24.94 6.58
C GLU A 236 -20.76 -23.54 6.90
N ARG A 237 -21.65 -23.00 6.05
CA ARG A 237 -22.23 -21.67 6.25
C ARG A 237 -23.00 -21.57 7.57
N ASN A 238 -23.68 -22.63 7.99
CA ASN A 238 -24.45 -22.69 9.23
C ASN A 238 -23.61 -22.58 10.51
N TYR A 239 -22.27 -22.68 10.45
CA TYR A 239 -21.40 -22.38 11.60
C TYR A 239 -21.29 -20.88 11.89
N TYR A 240 -21.69 -20.01 10.97
CA TYR A 240 -21.48 -18.57 11.04
C TYR A 240 -22.81 -17.82 10.99
N ALA A 241 -22.94 -16.77 11.80
CA ALA A 241 -24.16 -15.95 11.86
C ALA A 241 -24.31 -14.98 10.69
N SER A 242 -23.26 -14.78 9.87
CA SER A 242 -23.22 -13.79 8.80
C SER A 242 -22.34 -14.26 7.64
N ASN A 243 -22.59 -13.72 6.45
CA ASN A 243 -21.75 -13.90 5.26
C ASN A 243 -20.58 -12.91 5.17
N VAL A 244 -20.35 -12.11 6.22
CA VAL A 244 -19.12 -11.33 6.43
C VAL A 244 -18.53 -11.64 7.79
N ASP A 245 -17.23 -11.38 7.97
CA ASP A 245 -16.58 -11.48 9.27
C ASP A 245 -16.75 -10.20 10.08
N GLN A 246 -17.59 -10.29 11.12
CA GLN A 246 -17.92 -9.15 11.98
C GLN A 246 -16.95 -8.99 13.16
N THR A 247 -16.05 -9.94 13.41
CA THR A 247 -15.16 -9.92 14.57
C THR A 247 -13.99 -8.95 14.35
N MET A 248 -13.89 -7.93 15.19
CA MET A 248 -12.70 -7.11 15.35
C MET A 248 -11.81 -7.73 16.42
N THR A 249 -10.53 -7.96 16.10
CA THR A 249 -9.51 -8.41 17.06
C THR A 249 -8.52 -7.29 17.31
N LEU A 250 -8.30 -6.90 18.56
CA LEU A 250 -7.44 -5.78 18.95
C LEU A 250 -6.30 -6.25 19.84
N LEU A 251 -5.08 -5.76 19.56
CA LEU A 251 -3.95 -5.78 20.47
C LEU A 251 -3.69 -4.39 21.03
N LYS A 252 -3.44 -4.31 22.34
CA LYS A 252 -3.04 -3.12 23.09
C LYS A 252 -1.61 -3.31 23.61
N LEU A 253 -0.73 -2.35 23.35
CA LEU A 253 0.67 -2.35 23.83
C LEU A 253 0.83 -1.31 24.94
N VAL A 254 1.35 -1.73 26.09
CA VAL A 254 1.56 -0.89 27.27
C VAL A 254 2.96 -1.11 27.80
N ALA A 255 3.73 -0.04 28.03
CA ALA A 255 5.03 -0.12 28.66
C ALA A 255 4.91 -0.56 30.14
N ALA A 256 6.00 -1.06 30.72
CA ALA A 256 6.05 -1.50 32.11
C ALA A 256 5.74 -0.37 33.12
N ASP A 257 6.01 0.88 32.74
CA ASP A 257 5.70 2.09 33.53
C ASP A 257 4.24 2.58 33.36
N GLY A 258 3.41 1.82 32.64
CA GLY A 258 2.00 2.13 32.41
C GLY A 258 1.72 3.05 31.22
N ARG A 259 2.75 3.57 30.52
CA ARG A 259 2.53 4.36 29.31
C ARG A 259 1.91 3.51 28.21
N GLU A 260 0.82 4.00 27.65
CA GLU A 260 0.15 3.40 26.50
C GLU A 260 0.94 3.72 25.21
N LEU A 261 1.41 2.70 24.50
CA LEU A 261 2.28 2.88 23.33
C LEU A 261 1.50 2.87 22.01
N GLY A 262 0.46 2.05 21.95
CA GLY A 262 -0.33 1.93 20.73
C GLY A 262 -1.29 0.76 20.73
N MET A 263 -1.94 0.58 19.59
CA MET A 263 -2.85 -0.53 19.31
C MET A 263 -2.81 -0.93 17.84
N VAL A 264 -3.07 -2.19 17.57
CA VAL A 264 -3.40 -2.67 16.22
C VAL A 264 -4.68 -3.49 16.30
N ASN A 265 -5.57 -3.34 15.33
CA ASN A 265 -6.74 -4.21 15.20
C ASN A 265 -6.92 -4.73 13.78
N TRP A 266 -7.52 -5.92 13.66
CA TRP A 266 -7.89 -6.54 12.39
C TRP A 266 -9.41 -6.61 12.29
N PHE A 267 -9.96 -6.07 11.20
CA PHE A 267 -11.38 -6.09 10.88
C PHE A 267 -11.58 -6.08 9.36
N ALA A 268 -12.40 -6.98 8.84
CA ALA A 268 -12.65 -7.14 7.41
C ALA A 268 -13.66 -6.10 6.91
N VAL A 269 -13.16 -5.10 6.18
CA VAL A 269 -13.99 -4.14 5.44
C VAL A 269 -13.12 -3.41 4.42
N HIS A 270 -13.56 -3.36 3.16
CA HIS A 270 -12.84 -2.65 2.10
C HIS A 270 -12.83 -1.12 2.37
N PRO A 271 -11.73 -0.39 2.15
CA PRO A 271 -11.67 1.07 2.22
C PRO A 271 -11.95 1.71 0.84
N THR A 272 -13.22 1.57 0.43
CA THR A 272 -13.80 2.01 -0.84
C THR A 272 -15.02 2.91 -0.62
N ASN A 273 -15.12 3.58 0.54
CA ASN A 273 -16.18 4.58 0.75
C ASN A 273 -15.97 5.81 -0.13
N VAL A 274 -14.71 6.13 -0.47
CA VAL A 274 -14.33 7.20 -1.38
C VAL A 274 -14.00 6.63 -2.75
N GLY A 275 -14.85 6.92 -3.73
CA GLY A 275 -14.85 6.29 -5.05
C GLY A 275 -13.88 6.88 -6.07
N PRO A 276 -13.88 6.38 -7.32
CA PRO A 276 -12.92 6.75 -8.36
C PRO A 276 -13.03 8.20 -8.86
N THR A 277 -14.11 8.92 -8.55
CA THR A 277 -14.24 10.36 -8.85
C THR A 277 -13.38 11.23 -7.94
N ASN A 278 -12.98 10.70 -6.77
CA ASN A 278 -12.06 11.37 -5.87
C ASN A 278 -10.65 11.41 -6.45
N LYS A 279 -10.01 12.56 -6.27
CA LYS A 279 -8.63 12.83 -6.70
C LYS A 279 -7.74 13.30 -5.55
N LEU A 280 -8.23 13.28 -4.31
CA LEU A 280 -7.46 13.69 -3.15
C LEU A 280 -6.89 12.46 -2.45
N ILE A 281 -5.62 12.53 -2.08
CA ILE A 281 -4.99 11.45 -1.31
C ILE A 281 -5.66 11.31 0.06
N GLY A 282 -5.93 10.07 0.47
CA GLY A 282 -6.52 9.77 1.77
C GLY A 282 -6.45 8.29 2.15
N GLY A 283 -6.54 8.01 3.45
CA GLY A 283 -6.53 6.64 3.98
C GLY A 283 -7.91 5.97 4.07
N ASP A 284 -8.96 6.59 3.51
CA ASP A 284 -10.36 6.13 3.55
C ASP A 284 -10.82 5.81 4.99
N ASN A 285 -11.74 4.86 5.18
CA ASN A 285 -12.36 4.59 6.47
C ASN A 285 -11.37 4.07 7.53
N LYS A 286 -10.36 3.26 7.14
CA LYS A 286 -9.34 2.71 8.06
C LYS A 286 -8.31 3.75 8.46
N GLY A 287 -7.86 4.58 7.51
CA GLY A 287 -6.94 5.68 7.78
C GLY A 287 -7.59 6.75 8.66
N LEU A 288 -8.86 7.08 8.41
CA LEU A 288 -9.62 7.99 9.27
C LEU A 288 -9.84 7.40 10.68
N ALA A 289 -10.21 6.12 10.81
CA ALA A 289 -10.35 5.47 12.11
C ALA A 289 -9.02 5.48 12.90
N SER A 290 -7.90 5.24 12.21
CA SER A 290 -6.55 5.34 12.78
C SER A 290 -6.26 6.75 13.29
N TYR A 291 -6.51 7.77 12.46
CA TYR A 291 -6.35 9.19 12.81
C TYR A 291 -7.21 9.58 14.02
N LEU A 292 -8.48 9.17 14.08
CA LEU A 292 -9.38 9.48 15.20
C LEU A 292 -8.84 8.89 16.51
N PHE A 293 -8.34 7.65 16.46
CA PHE A 293 -7.76 7.00 17.63
C PHE A 293 -6.47 7.69 18.09
N GLU A 294 -5.55 7.96 17.16
CA GLU A 294 -4.30 8.68 17.41
C GLU A 294 -4.57 10.06 18.00
N LYS A 295 -5.53 10.81 17.43
CA LYS A 295 -5.94 12.12 17.94
C LYS A 295 -6.52 12.03 19.35
N SER A 296 -7.34 11.02 19.63
CA SER A 296 -7.92 10.80 20.98
C SER A 296 -6.86 10.52 22.05
N LYS A 297 -5.66 10.07 21.65
CA LYS A 297 -4.51 9.81 22.51
C LYS A 297 -3.45 10.92 22.48
N GLY A 298 -3.72 12.04 21.80
CA GLY A 298 -2.82 13.18 21.71
C GLY A 298 -1.57 12.91 20.87
N ALA A 299 -1.67 12.06 19.83
CA ALA A 299 -0.53 11.72 18.99
C ALA A 299 0.10 12.95 18.32
N ASN A 300 1.44 12.96 18.27
CA ASN A 300 2.25 13.97 17.61
C ASN A 300 3.08 13.31 16.51
N TYR A 301 2.66 13.45 15.25
CA TYR A 301 3.30 12.84 14.09
C TYR A 301 4.72 13.36 13.79
N SER A 302 5.15 14.46 14.42
CA SER A 302 6.53 14.96 14.30
C SER A 302 7.45 14.49 15.44
N ALA A 303 6.91 13.81 16.45
CA ALA A 303 7.71 13.29 17.56
C ALA A 303 8.29 11.91 17.22
N ASN A 304 9.51 11.64 17.70
CA ASN A 304 10.11 10.31 17.57
C ASN A 304 9.33 9.24 18.36
N GLN A 305 8.62 9.65 19.41
CA GLN A 305 7.78 8.78 20.23
C GLN A 305 6.38 9.40 20.35
N THR A 306 5.36 8.63 19.98
CA THR A 306 3.95 9.01 20.04
C THR A 306 3.08 7.76 20.16
N PHE A 307 1.81 7.92 20.54
CA PHE A 307 0.83 6.85 20.42
C PHE A 307 0.60 6.50 18.94
N VAL A 308 0.55 5.22 18.60
CA VAL A 308 0.31 4.72 17.23
C VAL A 308 -0.91 3.81 17.21
N ALA A 309 -1.84 4.02 16.28
CA ALA A 309 -3.06 3.22 16.17
C ALA A 309 -3.26 2.70 14.75
N ALA A 310 -3.24 1.39 14.54
CA ALA A 310 -3.45 0.78 13.24
C ALA A 310 -4.78 0.04 13.13
N PHE A 311 -5.51 0.31 12.06
CA PHE A 311 -6.67 -0.47 11.62
C PHE A 311 -6.25 -1.31 10.40
N ALA A 312 -5.76 -2.51 10.68
CA ALA A 312 -5.28 -3.45 9.66
C ALA A 312 -6.44 -4.15 8.94
N GLN A 313 -6.14 -4.65 7.75
CA GLN A 313 -7.05 -5.51 7.00
C GLN A 313 -7.04 -6.96 7.48
N SER A 314 -8.17 -7.61 7.28
CA SER A 314 -8.32 -9.06 7.40
C SER A 314 -8.66 -9.65 6.02
N ASN A 315 -9.59 -10.59 5.95
CA ASN A 315 -10.16 -11.19 4.76
C ASN A 315 -11.36 -10.38 4.25
N ALA A 316 -11.09 -9.26 3.59
CA ALA A 316 -12.10 -8.33 3.09
C ALA A 316 -12.37 -8.45 1.57
N GLY A 317 -11.96 -9.54 0.93
CA GLY A 317 -12.01 -9.67 -0.53
C GLY A 317 -13.42 -9.64 -1.11
N ASP A 318 -14.44 -9.98 -0.33
CA ASP A 318 -15.86 -9.91 -0.73
C ASP A 318 -16.67 -8.99 0.21
N VAL A 319 -16.02 -8.04 0.88
CA VAL A 319 -16.62 -7.26 1.99
C VAL A 319 -16.56 -5.76 1.75
N THR A 320 -17.66 -5.16 1.28
CA THR A 320 -17.75 -3.71 0.98
C THR A 320 -18.20 -2.88 2.20
N PRO A 321 -17.78 -1.60 2.33
CA PRO A 321 -18.30 -0.67 3.33
C PRO A 321 -19.58 0.06 2.86
N ASN A 322 -20.02 -0.15 1.61
CA ASN A 322 -21.00 0.68 0.91
C ASN A 322 -22.45 0.27 1.22
N LEU A 323 -22.86 0.44 2.48
CA LEU A 323 -24.19 0.07 2.99
C LEU A 323 -25.35 0.87 2.36
N TRP A 324 -25.06 1.95 1.63
CA TRP A 324 -26.04 2.86 1.05
C TRP A 324 -25.93 2.92 -0.49
N GLY A 325 -25.37 1.89 -1.10
CA GLY A 325 -25.01 1.86 -2.51
C GLY A 325 -23.59 2.38 -2.76
N PRO A 326 -23.10 2.21 -4.00
CA PRO A 326 -21.71 2.51 -4.36
C PRO A 326 -21.37 3.98 -4.14
N ALA A 327 -20.07 4.27 -4.11
CA ALA A 327 -19.56 5.63 -4.05
C ALA A 327 -20.15 6.49 -5.18
N ASP A 328 -20.67 7.68 -4.83
CA ASP A 328 -21.40 8.56 -5.73
C ASP A 328 -20.66 9.89 -6.01
N GLY A 329 -19.50 10.09 -5.40
CA GLY A 329 -18.68 11.29 -5.52
C GLY A 329 -19.22 12.52 -4.79
N VAL A 330 -20.36 12.40 -4.09
CA VAL A 330 -21.02 13.48 -3.37
C VAL A 330 -21.03 13.21 -1.87
N ASN A 331 -21.44 12.00 -1.47
CA ASN A 331 -21.63 11.56 -0.09
C ASN A 331 -20.48 10.69 0.42
N ASP A 332 -19.51 10.38 -0.43
CA ASP A 332 -18.35 9.52 -0.16
C ASP A 332 -17.69 9.80 1.20
N TYR A 333 -17.24 11.04 1.45
CA TYR A 333 -16.61 11.40 2.73
C TYR A 333 -17.57 11.33 3.92
N ALA A 334 -18.86 11.60 3.72
CA ALA A 334 -19.85 11.46 4.79
C ALA A 334 -20.05 9.98 5.17
N ARG A 335 -20.14 9.09 4.17
CA ARG A 335 -20.22 7.63 4.36
C ARG A 335 -18.93 7.08 4.97
N GLN A 336 -17.77 7.53 4.50
CA GLN A 336 -16.46 7.22 5.08
C GLN A 336 -16.42 7.55 6.57
N ASN A 337 -16.87 8.74 6.97
CA ASN A 337 -16.89 9.16 8.37
C ASN A 337 -17.73 8.21 9.23
N ILE A 338 -18.92 7.81 8.77
CA ILE A 338 -19.80 6.89 9.52
C ILE A 338 -19.10 5.54 9.74
N ILE A 339 -18.49 4.96 8.70
CA ILE A 339 -17.80 3.66 8.81
C ILE A 339 -16.53 3.77 9.65
N ALA A 340 -15.77 4.85 9.52
CA ALA A 340 -14.58 5.12 10.33
C ALA A 340 -14.91 5.30 11.81
N GLU A 341 -15.95 6.06 12.14
CA GLU A 341 -16.42 6.27 13.52
C GLU A 341 -16.90 4.96 14.16
N LYS A 342 -17.62 4.11 13.41
CA LYS A 342 -18.02 2.77 13.88
C LYS A 342 -16.81 1.91 14.22
N GLN A 343 -15.80 1.87 13.34
CA GLN A 343 -14.55 1.15 13.60
C GLN A 343 -13.82 1.74 14.83
N PHE A 344 -13.65 3.07 14.89
CA PHE A 344 -13.01 3.77 15.99
C PHE A 344 -13.69 3.50 17.33
N ASN A 345 -15.02 3.67 17.41
CA ASN A 345 -15.79 3.48 18.65
C ASN A 345 -15.69 2.03 19.16
N LYS A 346 -15.79 1.05 18.25
CA LYS A 346 -15.61 -0.35 18.62
C LYS A 346 -14.21 -0.62 19.16
N ALA A 347 -13.19 -0.14 18.45
CA ALA A 347 -11.81 -0.29 18.85
C ALA A 347 -11.53 0.40 20.20
N GLN A 348 -12.08 1.59 20.45
CA GLN A 348 -11.93 2.29 21.72
C GLN A 348 -12.56 1.52 22.89
N SER A 349 -13.74 0.92 22.67
CA SER A 349 -14.39 0.04 23.65
C SER A 349 -13.54 -1.21 23.96
N LEU A 350 -13.04 -1.89 22.93
CA LEU A 350 -12.17 -3.06 23.08
C LEU A 350 -10.85 -2.70 23.77
N TYR A 351 -10.24 -1.57 23.40
CA TYR A 351 -8.99 -1.08 23.97
C TYR A 351 -9.12 -0.75 25.46
N SER A 352 -10.22 -0.10 25.85
CA SER A 352 -10.47 0.30 27.24
C SER A 352 -10.74 -0.90 28.15
N SER A 353 -11.30 -1.98 27.60
CA SER A 353 -11.62 -3.23 28.32
C SER A 353 -10.58 -4.34 28.13
N ALA A 354 -9.50 -4.10 27.37
CA ALA A 354 -8.47 -5.10 27.10
C ALA A 354 -7.66 -5.42 28.37
N ASN A 355 -7.96 -6.58 28.97
CA ASN A 355 -7.31 -7.07 30.19
C ASN A 355 -6.73 -8.49 30.04
N THR A 356 -7.04 -9.21 28.96
CA THR A 356 -6.47 -10.54 28.68
C THR A 356 -5.02 -10.39 28.20
N PRO A 357 -4.02 -10.85 28.97
CA PRO A 357 -2.63 -10.76 28.56
C PRO A 357 -2.33 -11.75 27.43
N VAL A 358 -1.57 -11.31 26.44
CA VAL A 358 -0.95 -12.20 25.45
C VAL A 358 0.25 -12.87 26.10
N THR A 359 0.25 -14.20 26.19
CA THR A 359 1.27 -14.96 26.94
C THR A 359 1.99 -15.99 26.09
N GLY A 360 3.28 -16.19 26.34
CA GLY A 360 4.13 -17.13 25.61
C GLY A 360 5.21 -16.44 24.75
N PRO A 361 6.09 -17.21 24.10
CA PRO A 361 7.17 -16.65 23.29
C PRO A 361 6.66 -16.09 21.97
N VAL A 362 7.48 -15.26 21.31
CA VAL A 362 7.30 -14.95 19.89
C VAL A 362 7.95 -16.03 19.02
N ASP A 363 7.34 -16.33 17.87
CA ASP A 363 7.92 -17.21 16.85
C ASP A 363 7.47 -16.80 15.44
N PHE A 364 8.15 -17.29 14.40
CA PHE A 364 7.79 -16.99 13.02
C PHE A 364 8.22 -18.10 12.06
N ARG A 365 7.48 -18.27 10.97
CA ARG A 365 7.85 -19.13 9.84
C ARG A 365 7.60 -18.39 8.55
N HIS A 366 8.46 -18.64 7.57
CA HIS A 366 8.41 -18.01 6.26
C HIS A 366 8.91 -18.98 5.20
N THR A 367 8.27 -18.98 4.04
CA THR A 367 8.75 -19.64 2.83
C THR A 367 8.26 -18.86 1.62
N TYR A 368 9.02 -18.88 0.55
CA TYR A 368 8.52 -18.57 -0.78
C TYR A 368 7.95 -19.84 -1.41
N VAL A 369 6.92 -19.70 -2.25
CA VAL A 369 6.30 -20.83 -2.96
C VAL A 369 5.99 -20.41 -4.38
N ASN A 370 6.36 -21.24 -5.36
CA ASN A 370 5.97 -20.99 -6.74
C ASN A 370 4.54 -21.51 -6.97
N PHE A 371 3.58 -20.60 -7.11
CA PHE A 371 2.17 -20.91 -7.35
C PHE A 371 1.84 -21.11 -8.84
N SER A 372 2.78 -20.92 -9.77
CA SER A 372 2.49 -21.17 -11.20
C SER A 372 2.32 -22.64 -11.55
N ASN A 373 2.77 -23.56 -10.67
CA ASN A 373 2.66 -25.00 -10.87
C ASN A 373 2.79 -25.77 -9.52
N LEU A 374 2.16 -25.27 -8.45
CA LEU A 374 2.26 -25.88 -7.12
C LEU A 374 1.45 -27.17 -7.08
N TYR A 375 2.09 -28.29 -6.75
CA TYR A 375 1.40 -29.57 -6.57
C TYR A 375 0.63 -29.63 -5.25
N ILE A 376 -0.65 -30.00 -5.33
CA ILE A 376 -1.60 -30.11 -4.23
C ILE A 376 -1.86 -31.58 -3.93
N SER A 377 -1.21 -32.06 -2.87
CA SER A 377 -1.20 -33.47 -2.48
C SER A 377 -2.58 -34.04 -2.18
N SER A 378 -3.50 -33.24 -1.62
CA SER A 378 -4.84 -33.68 -1.22
C SER A 378 -5.74 -34.07 -2.39
N ILE A 379 -5.46 -33.56 -3.59
CA ILE A 379 -6.28 -33.78 -4.80
C ILE A 379 -5.49 -34.29 -6.00
N GLY A 380 -4.16 -34.45 -5.86
CA GLY A 380 -3.31 -35.04 -6.89
C GLY A 380 -3.14 -34.20 -8.17
N THR A 381 -3.29 -32.88 -8.09
CA THR A 381 -3.17 -31.95 -9.24
C THR A 381 -2.42 -30.68 -8.84
N THR A 382 -2.22 -29.75 -9.77
CA THR A 382 -1.47 -28.50 -9.56
C THR A 382 -2.37 -27.26 -9.55
N THR A 383 -1.83 -26.14 -9.09
CA THR A 383 -2.30 -24.81 -9.45
C THR A 383 -1.93 -24.47 -10.91
N CYS A 384 -2.40 -23.32 -11.40
CA CYS A 384 -2.18 -22.86 -12.77
C CYS A 384 -1.20 -21.68 -12.82
N PRO A 385 -0.51 -21.46 -13.96
CA PRO A 385 0.07 -20.16 -14.25
C PRO A 385 -1.02 -19.07 -14.17
N ALA A 386 -0.65 -17.89 -13.67
CA ALA A 386 -1.60 -16.84 -13.34
C ALA A 386 -2.46 -16.39 -14.53
N GLY A 387 -3.75 -16.18 -14.28
CA GLY A 387 -4.71 -15.67 -15.27
C GLY A 387 -5.89 -14.94 -14.63
N MET A 388 -6.31 -13.85 -15.28
CA MET A 388 -7.47 -13.04 -14.89
C MET A 388 -8.64 -13.35 -15.82
N GLY A 389 -9.81 -13.60 -15.26
CA GLY A 389 -11.01 -14.01 -16.00
C GLY A 389 -11.74 -12.83 -16.66
N ALA A 390 -12.72 -13.13 -17.52
CA ALA A 390 -13.56 -12.13 -18.18
C ALA A 390 -14.22 -11.16 -17.20
N SER A 391 -14.88 -11.67 -16.15
CA SER A 391 -15.54 -10.83 -15.15
C SER A 391 -14.62 -9.94 -14.31
N PHE A 392 -13.29 -10.00 -14.50
CA PHE A 392 -12.40 -8.96 -13.98
C PHE A 392 -12.73 -7.57 -14.57
N SER A 393 -13.20 -7.50 -15.82
CA SER A 393 -13.54 -6.21 -16.43
C SER A 393 -14.79 -5.56 -15.85
N ALA A 394 -15.66 -6.33 -15.19
CA ALA A 394 -16.88 -5.81 -14.56
C ALA A 394 -16.58 -4.91 -13.35
N GLY A 395 -15.43 -5.10 -12.70
CA GLY A 395 -15.20 -4.58 -11.35
C GLY A 395 -16.15 -5.23 -10.34
N SER A 396 -16.23 -4.65 -9.13
CA SER A 396 -17.32 -4.95 -8.18
C SER A 396 -18.27 -3.76 -8.15
N VAL A 397 -19.50 -4.00 -8.62
CA VAL A 397 -20.52 -2.95 -8.80
C VAL A 397 -20.97 -2.31 -7.49
N GLU A 398 -20.81 -3.02 -6.36
CA GLU A 398 -21.11 -2.55 -5.02
C GLU A 398 -20.04 -1.59 -4.47
N ASP A 399 -18.80 -1.69 -4.95
CA ASP A 399 -17.71 -0.79 -4.58
C ASP A 399 -17.64 0.43 -5.50
N ASN A 400 -17.73 0.21 -6.81
CA ASN A 400 -17.78 1.29 -7.78
C ASN A 400 -18.34 0.83 -9.13
N ALA A 401 -18.95 1.76 -9.87
CA ALA A 401 -19.16 1.57 -11.29
C ALA A 401 -17.80 1.59 -12.03
N VAL A 402 -17.56 0.62 -12.91
CA VAL A 402 -16.43 0.65 -13.84
C VAL A 402 -16.72 1.58 -15.01
N SER A 403 -15.70 2.27 -15.52
CA SER A 403 -15.84 3.19 -16.65
C SER A 403 -15.99 2.49 -18.00
N VAL A 404 -15.51 1.25 -18.11
CA VAL A 404 -15.68 0.39 -19.28
C VAL A 404 -15.90 -1.04 -18.81
N ASP A 405 -17.13 -1.54 -19.01
CA ASP A 405 -17.48 -2.93 -18.80
C ASP A 405 -17.43 -3.69 -20.13
N PHE A 406 -16.76 -4.84 -20.13
CA PHE A 406 -16.69 -5.73 -21.28
C PHE A 406 -17.43 -7.04 -21.07
N PHE A 407 -17.62 -7.49 -19.82
CA PHE A 407 -18.18 -8.78 -19.46
C PHE A 407 -18.82 -8.69 -18.09
N ASP A 408 -20.06 -9.17 -17.99
CA ASP A 408 -20.80 -9.23 -16.73
C ASP A 408 -20.11 -10.13 -15.69
N GLU A 409 -20.37 -9.88 -14.41
CA GLU A 409 -20.03 -10.81 -13.34
C GLU A 409 -20.70 -12.18 -13.55
N GLY A 410 -19.94 -13.25 -13.30
CA GLY A 410 -20.41 -14.61 -13.51
C GLY A 410 -20.19 -15.18 -14.90
N THR A 411 -19.42 -14.49 -15.75
CA THR A 411 -19.06 -14.98 -17.08
C THR A 411 -18.15 -16.20 -16.97
N THR A 412 -18.61 -17.33 -17.50
CA THR A 412 -17.88 -18.61 -17.57
C THR A 412 -17.49 -18.95 -19.01
N VAL A 413 -16.65 -19.96 -19.22
CA VAL A 413 -16.34 -20.50 -20.56
C VAL A 413 -17.59 -20.92 -21.35
N ASP A 414 -18.65 -21.34 -20.66
CA ASP A 414 -19.90 -21.81 -21.29
C ASP A 414 -20.84 -20.65 -21.66
N SER A 415 -20.69 -19.49 -21.01
CA SER A 415 -21.53 -18.31 -21.23
C SER A 415 -20.81 -17.19 -21.99
N LEU A 416 -19.58 -17.44 -22.44
CA LEU A 416 -18.74 -16.42 -23.08
C LEU A 416 -19.23 -16.12 -24.51
N ASP A 417 -19.75 -14.91 -24.73
CA ASP A 417 -20.03 -14.37 -26.07
C ASP A 417 -18.87 -13.47 -26.54
N TRP A 418 -17.83 -14.10 -27.10
CA TRP A 418 -16.59 -13.42 -27.49
C TRP A 418 -16.50 -13.22 -29.01
N ASN A 419 -16.80 -12.01 -29.49
CA ASN A 419 -16.54 -11.63 -30.88
C ASN A 419 -15.23 -10.81 -31.02
N THR A 420 -14.68 -10.76 -32.23
CA THR A 420 -13.40 -10.08 -32.53
C THR A 420 -13.40 -8.59 -32.16
N ASN A 421 -14.55 -7.92 -32.25
CA ASN A 421 -14.66 -6.49 -31.95
C ASN A 421 -14.50 -6.22 -30.45
N THR A 422 -15.07 -7.06 -29.58
CA THR A 422 -14.92 -6.96 -28.12
C THR A 422 -13.46 -7.18 -27.70
N ALA A 423 -12.76 -8.12 -28.34
CA ALA A 423 -11.35 -8.39 -28.09
C ALA A 423 -10.44 -7.20 -28.42
N ASP A 424 -10.65 -6.59 -29.57
CA ASP A 424 -9.87 -5.43 -30.02
C ASP A 424 -10.21 -4.18 -29.21
N ALA A 425 -11.49 -4.01 -28.81
CA ALA A 425 -11.91 -2.95 -27.90
C ALA A 425 -11.29 -3.10 -26.51
N PHE A 426 -11.27 -4.32 -25.96
CA PHE A 426 -10.61 -4.62 -24.68
C PHE A 426 -9.11 -4.31 -24.74
N LYS A 427 -8.41 -4.80 -25.77
CA LYS A 427 -6.98 -4.52 -25.95
C LYS A 427 -6.71 -3.03 -26.10
N ALA A 428 -7.53 -2.32 -26.88
CA ALA A 428 -7.40 -0.88 -27.07
C ALA A 428 -7.61 -0.10 -25.76
N SER A 429 -8.58 -0.50 -24.93
CA SER A 429 -8.87 0.13 -23.64
C SER A 429 -7.82 -0.21 -22.57
N PHE A 430 -7.44 -1.48 -22.46
CA PHE A 430 -6.57 -1.97 -21.39
C PHE A 430 -5.08 -1.63 -21.61
N LEU A 431 -4.62 -1.61 -22.87
CA LEU A 431 -3.21 -1.43 -23.20
C LEU A 431 -2.92 -0.14 -23.95
N GLY A 432 -3.91 0.48 -24.61
CA GLY A 432 -3.66 1.56 -25.56
C GLY A 432 -2.78 1.10 -26.73
N GLY A 433 -2.82 1.83 -27.86
CA GLY A 433 -2.28 1.36 -29.14
C GLY A 433 -0.87 0.76 -29.15
N PHE A 434 0.05 1.20 -28.27
CA PHE A 434 1.43 0.71 -28.21
C PHE A 434 1.63 -0.58 -27.41
N LEU A 435 0.89 -0.81 -26.33
CA LEU A 435 1.13 -1.99 -25.46
C LEU A 435 0.37 -3.23 -25.95
N GLY A 436 -0.54 -3.09 -26.92
CA GLY A 436 -1.26 -4.21 -27.54
C GLY A 436 -0.38 -5.28 -28.20
N VAL A 437 0.87 -4.93 -28.58
CA VAL A 437 1.87 -5.89 -29.11
C VAL A 437 2.43 -6.83 -28.03
N LEU A 438 2.27 -6.49 -26.75
CA LEU A 438 2.70 -7.32 -25.62
C LEU A 438 1.69 -8.43 -25.30
N TRP A 439 0.53 -8.43 -25.96
CA TRP A 439 -0.48 -9.46 -25.80
C TRP A 439 -0.02 -10.77 -26.44
N PRO A 440 -0.10 -11.91 -25.74
CA PRO A 440 0.28 -13.19 -26.34
C PRO A 440 -0.62 -13.52 -27.53
N THR A 441 -0.03 -13.96 -28.63
CA THR A 441 -0.73 -14.26 -29.89
C THR A 441 -1.67 -15.47 -29.76
N SER A 442 -1.39 -16.39 -28.84
CA SER A 442 -2.27 -17.48 -28.44
C SER A 442 -1.89 -17.99 -27.04
N VAL A 443 -2.83 -18.65 -26.36
CA VAL A 443 -2.58 -19.38 -25.10
C VAL A 443 -2.88 -20.87 -25.32
N SER A 444 -2.08 -21.74 -24.71
CA SER A 444 -2.20 -23.19 -24.91
C SER A 444 -3.52 -23.75 -24.36
N GLU A 445 -4.00 -24.86 -24.95
CA GLU A 445 -5.23 -25.50 -24.48
C GLU A 445 -5.09 -26.04 -23.05
N ALA A 446 -3.93 -26.59 -22.70
CA ALA A 446 -3.64 -27.05 -21.34
C ALA A 446 -3.75 -25.90 -20.30
N TYR A 447 -3.32 -24.69 -20.67
CA TYR A 447 -3.45 -23.50 -19.82
C TYR A 447 -4.92 -23.14 -19.60
N LYS A 448 -5.74 -23.11 -20.66
CA LYS A 448 -7.19 -22.83 -20.54
C LYS A 448 -7.89 -23.89 -19.68
N LEU A 449 -7.63 -25.17 -19.94
CA LEU A 449 -8.21 -26.28 -19.17
C LEU A 449 -7.83 -26.25 -17.69
N CYS A 450 -6.62 -25.81 -17.35
CA CYS A 450 -6.21 -25.65 -15.95
C CYS A 450 -7.12 -24.68 -15.18
N HIS A 451 -7.55 -23.59 -15.83
CA HIS A 451 -8.41 -22.56 -15.25
C HIS A 451 -9.89 -22.97 -15.15
N ALA A 452 -10.25 -24.14 -15.68
CA ALA A 452 -11.59 -24.73 -15.63
C ALA A 452 -12.66 -23.76 -16.15
N GLU A 453 -13.65 -23.40 -15.33
CA GLU A 453 -14.78 -22.54 -15.71
C GLU A 453 -14.40 -21.08 -16.04
N LYS A 454 -13.17 -20.64 -15.71
CA LYS A 454 -12.73 -19.25 -15.95
C LYS A 454 -12.36 -19.03 -17.42
N PRO A 455 -13.07 -18.15 -18.14
CA PRO A 455 -12.62 -17.68 -19.44
C PRO A 455 -11.49 -16.67 -19.21
N VAL A 456 -10.24 -17.09 -19.38
CA VAL A 456 -9.08 -16.22 -19.15
C VAL A 456 -9.10 -15.06 -20.15
N LEU A 457 -9.29 -13.86 -19.62
CA LEU A 457 -9.18 -12.60 -20.33
C LEU A 457 -7.71 -12.19 -20.44
N ILE A 458 -7.01 -12.05 -19.31
CA ILE A 458 -5.59 -11.62 -19.28
C ILE A 458 -4.72 -12.76 -18.77
N PRO A 459 -3.87 -13.39 -19.60
CA PRO A 459 -3.01 -14.49 -19.17
C PRO A 459 -1.73 -14.01 -18.50
N THR A 460 -1.84 -13.36 -17.34
CA THR A 460 -0.78 -12.59 -16.67
C THR A 460 0.49 -13.38 -16.31
N GLY A 461 0.37 -14.68 -16.08
CA GLY A 461 1.48 -15.57 -15.78
C GLY A 461 2.21 -16.13 -17.01
N VAL A 462 1.64 -15.94 -18.21
CA VAL A 462 2.22 -16.36 -19.50
C VAL A 462 2.62 -15.16 -20.35
N ALA A 463 1.87 -14.06 -20.24
CA ALA A 463 2.24 -12.77 -20.80
C ALA A 463 3.53 -12.27 -20.13
N SER A 464 4.39 -11.64 -20.92
CA SER A 464 5.64 -11.08 -20.41
C SER A 464 5.92 -9.68 -20.94
N PHE A 465 6.62 -8.89 -20.13
CA PHE A 465 7.18 -7.60 -20.51
C PHE A 465 8.67 -7.65 -20.21
N ASP A 466 9.52 -7.42 -21.21
CA ASP A 466 10.97 -7.60 -21.14
C ASP A 466 11.39 -8.96 -20.54
N GLY A 467 10.66 -10.02 -20.88
CA GLY A 467 10.91 -11.39 -20.41
C GLY A 467 10.41 -11.72 -18.99
N ASN A 468 9.76 -10.77 -18.31
CA ASN A 468 9.23 -10.95 -16.95
C ASN A 468 7.70 -11.12 -16.96
N PRO A 469 7.13 -11.99 -16.12
CA PRO A 469 5.68 -12.17 -16.04
C PRO A 469 4.99 -10.89 -15.55
N TRP A 470 3.71 -10.72 -15.89
CA TRP A 470 2.97 -9.52 -15.50
C TRP A 470 2.50 -9.53 -14.04
N THR A 471 2.53 -10.69 -13.37
CA THR A 471 2.22 -10.87 -11.95
C THR A 471 3.23 -11.82 -11.28
N PRO A 472 3.41 -11.76 -9.95
CA PRO A 472 4.38 -12.61 -9.25
C PRO A 472 4.00 -14.10 -9.30
N PRO A 473 4.89 -14.98 -9.79
CA PRO A 473 4.68 -16.43 -9.68
C PRO A 473 5.14 -17.00 -8.33
N VAL A 474 6.09 -16.33 -7.66
CA VAL A 474 6.68 -16.75 -6.39
C VAL A 474 6.12 -15.92 -5.25
N ILE A 475 5.42 -16.59 -4.33
CA ILE A 475 4.54 -15.96 -3.34
C ILE A 475 5.14 -16.12 -1.94
N PRO A 476 5.30 -15.02 -1.15
CA PRO A 476 5.72 -15.11 0.24
C PRO A 476 4.57 -15.63 1.12
N MET A 477 4.85 -16.69 1.87
CA MET A 477 3.96 -17.27 2.87
C MET A 477 4.58 -17.11 4.24
N GLN A 478 3.87 -16.49 5.19
CA GLN A 478 4.43 -16.16 6.50
C GLN A 478 3.39 -16.30 7.62
N ILE A 479 3.82 -16.91 8.73
CA ILE A 479 3.09 -16.91 10.00
C ILE A 479 3.97 -16.25 11.05
N ILE A 480 3.41 -15.27 11.76
CA ILE A 480 4.00 -14.71 12.99
C ILE A 480 3.15 -15.15 14.18
N LYS A 481 3.80 -15.62 15.24
CA LYS A 481 3.18 -15.97 16.52
C LYS A 481 3.67 -15.02 17.60
N ILE A 482 2.74 -14.46 18.38
CA ILE A 482 3.00 -13.62 19.54
C ILE A 482 2.22 -14.25 20.69
N GLY A 483 2.91 -15.00 21.54
CA GLY A 483 2.27 -15.74 22.61
C GLY A 483 1.19 -16.70 22.08
N ASN A 484 -0.05 -16.50 22.50
CA ASN A 484 -1.23 -17.26 22.11
C ASN A 484 -1.97 -16.74 20.85
N LEU A 485 -1.40 -15.74 20.15
CA LEU A 485 -1.92 -15.22 18.87
C LEU A 485 -1.05 -15.67 17.68
N ALA A 486 -1.68 -16.14 16.61
CA ALA A 486 -1.07 -16.27 15.28
C ALA A 486 -1.62 -15.24 14.28
N ILE A 487 -0.74 -14.69 13.45
CA ILE A 487 -1.02 -13.77 12.35
C ILE A 487 -0.58 -14.42 11.05
N LEU A 488 -1.51 -14.66 10.14
CA LEU A 488 -1.23 -15.18 8.79
C LEU A 488 -1.06 -14.00 7.84
N ALA A 489 0.11 -13.86 7.24
CA ALA A 489 0.37 -12.86 6.21
C ALA A 489 -0.04 -13.44 4.85
N ILE A 490 -1.11 -12.91 4.25
CA ILE A 490 -1.65 -13.42 2.98
C ILE A 490 -1.48 -12.34 1.90
N PRO A 491 -0.72 -12.60 0.82
CA PRO A 491 -0.51 -11.66 -0.29
C PRO A 491 -1.70 -11.57 -1.25
N ALA A 492 -2.93 -11.58 -0.74
CA ALA A 492 -4.15 -11.53 -1.54
C ALA A 492 -5.30 -10.84 -0.78
N GLU A 493 -6.33 -10.46 -1.53
CA GLU A 493 -7.65 -10.13 -1.02
C GLU A 493 -8.44 -11.42 -0.78
N VAL A 494 -8.54 -11.81 0.48
CA VAL A 494 -9.13 -13.10 0.87
C VAL A 494 -10.64 -12.95 1.06
N SER A 495 -11.44 -13.79 0.41
CA SER A 495 -12.90 -13.82 0.64
C SER A 495 -13.23 -14.24 2.08
N THR A 496 -14.46 -13.99 2.49
CA THR A 496 -14.93 -14.29 3.83
C THR A 496 -14.74 -15.77 4.16
N MET A 497 -15.20 -16.69 3.31
CA MET A 497 -15.11 -18.13 3.60
C MET A 497 -13.70 -18.68 3.44
N ALA A 498 -12.93 -18.22 2.45
CA ALA A 498 -11.52 -18.61 2.32
C ALA A 498 -10.70 -18.24 3.57
N GLY A 499 -10.96 -17.05 4.13
CA GLY A 499 -10.31 -16.61 5.36
C GLY A 499 -10.70 -17.45 6.57
N ARG A 500 -11.98 -17.83 6.69
CA ARG A 500 -12.46 -18.73 7.76
C ARG A 500 -11.77 -20.10 7.73
N ARG A 501 -11.66 -20.71 6.54
CA ARG A 501 -10.98 -22.01 6.36
C ARG A 501 -9.52 -21.95 6.77
N LEU A 502 -8.78 -20.94 6.31
CA LEU A 502 -7.37 -20.75 6.65
C LEU A 502 -7.13 -20.50 8.15
N ARG A 503 -7.95 -19.64 8.78
CA ARG A 503 -7.85 -19.40 10.22
C ARG A 503 -8.15 -20.66 11.01
N SER A 504 -9.19 -21.42 10.63
CA SER A 504 -9.55 -22.68 11.28
C SER A 504 -8.43 -23.70 11.18
N LEU A 505 -7.86 -23.88 9.98
CA LEU A 505 -6.73 -24.77 9.75
C LEU A 505 -5.53 -24.43 10.65
N VAL A 506 -5.05 -23.18 10.61
CA VAL A 506 -3.86 -22.80 11.39
C VAL A 506 -4.15 -22.81 12.89
N LYS A 507 -5.35 -22.39 13.31
CA LYS A 507 -5.79 -22.48 14.72
C LYS A 507 -5.70 -23.91 15.23
N ASN A 508 -6.23 -24.87 14.47
CA ASN A 508 -6.26 -26.28 14.86
C ASN A 508 -4.86 -26.90 14.87
N VAL A 509 -4.03 -26.59 13.87
CA VAL A 509 -2.66 -27.12 13.82
C VAL A 509 -1.80 -26.56 14.97
N LEU A 510 -1.85 -25.24 15.22
CA LEU A 510 -1.05 -24.61 16.26
C LEU A 510 -1.61 -24.76 17.68
N GLU A 511 -2.88 -25.14 17.80
CA GLU A 511 -3.64 -25.13 19.07
C GLU A 511 -3.60 -23.75 19.74
N ASN A 512 -3.60 -22.69 18.92
CA ASN A 512 -3.60 -21.31 19.41
C ASN A 512 -5.01 -20.86 19.76
N GLU A 513 -5.12 -19.95 20.72
CA GLU A 513 -6.39 -19.37 21.14
C GLU A 513 -6.93 -18.40 20.08
N TYR A 514 -6.04 -17.53 19.58
CA TYR A 514 -6.35 -16.48 18.62
C TYR A 514 -5.58 -16.68 17.31
N THR A 515 -6.30 -16.51 16.19
CA THR A 515 -5.72 -16.52 14.85
C THR A 515 -6.37 -15.40 14.04
N VAL A 516 -5.55 -14.53 13.45
CA VAL A 516 -6.00 -13.43 12.58
C VAL A 516 -5.35 -13.54 11.21
N ILE A 517 -6.00 -12.95 10.21
CA ILE A 517 -5.44 -12.75 8.87
C ILE A 517 -4.97 -11.31 8.78
N ALA A 518 -3.76 -11.12 8.27
CA ALA A 518 -3.29 -9.88 7.69
C ALA A 518 -3.29 -10.05 6.16
N GLY A 519 -4.35 -9.56 5.50
CA GLY A 519 -4.44 -9.57 4.04
C GLY A 519 -3.45 -8.61 3.42
N LEU A 520 -3.30 -8.65 2.08
CA LEU A 520 -2.48 -7.71 1.31
C LEU A 520 -1.03 -7.58 1.84
N SER A 521 -0.49 -8.70 2.29
CA SER A 521 0.78 -8.73 3.03
C SER A 521 1.93 -9.26 2.21
N ASN A 522 3.08 -8.58 2.26
CA ASN A 522 4.38 -8.94 1.67
C ASN A 522 4.45 -9.05 0.13
N SER A 523 3.34 -9.29 -0.55
CA SER A 523 3.16 -9.27 -2.00
C SER A 523 1.67 -9.10 -2.32
N TYR A 524 1.32 -9.09 -3.60
CA TYR A 524 -0.06 -8.99 -4.05
C TYR A 524 -0.30 -9.91 -5.25
N THR A 525 -1.33 -10.75 -5.16
CA THR A 525 -1.75 -11.71 -6.18
C THR A 525 -3.24 -11.61 -6.49
N SER A 526 -3.81 -10.41 -6.39
CA SER A 526 -5.25 -10.17 -6.54
C SER A 526 -6.06 -10.92 -5.47
N TYR A 527 -7.00 -11.78 -5.86
CA TYR A 527 -7.99 -12.36 -4.95
C TYR A 527 -7.71 -13.81 -4.58
N LEU A 528 -8.31 -14.24 -3.47
CA LEU A 528 -8.31 -15.61 -2.98
C LEU A 528 -9.72 -16.02 -2.57
N THR A 529 -10.38 -16.83 -3.40
CA THR A 529 -11.71 -17.39 -3.13
C THR A 529 -11.65 -18.88 -2.79
N THR A 530 -12.74 -19.43 -2.26
CA THR A 530 -12.93 -20.88 -2.20
C THR A 530 -13.10 -21.47 -3.60
N ARG A 531 -13.00 -22.81 -3.72
CA ARG A 531 -13.29 -23.51 -4.97
C ARG A 531 -14.74 -23.25 -5.40
N GLU A 532 -15.64 -23.20 -4.44
CA GLU A 532 -17.08 -23.02 -4.63
C GLU A 532 -17.39 -21.61 -5.12
N GLU A 533 -16.82 -20.59 -4.49
CA GLU A 533 -16.90 -19.18 -4.93
C GLU A 533 -16.22 -18.96 -6.29
N TYR A 534 -15.10 -19.64 -6.55
CA TYR A 534 -14.44 -19.60 -7.85
C TYR A 534 -15.39 -20.09 -8.96
N SER A 535 -16.23 -21.09 -8.68
CA SER A 535 -17.16 -21.64 -9.68
C SER A 535 -18.23 -20.68 -10.18
N SER A 536 -18.56 -19.64 -9.41
CA SER A 536 -19.52 -18.64 -9.86
C SER A 536 -18.90 -17.54 -10.69
N GLN A 537 -17.56 -17.47 -10.83
CA GLN A 537 -16.82 -16.47 -11.61
C GLN A 537 -17.36 -15.01 -11.44
N GLN A 538 -17.77 -14.66 -10.22
CA GLN A 538 -17.92 -13.24 -9.84
C GLN A 538 -16.54 -12.57 -9.85
N TYR A 539 -16.46 -11.26 -9.64
CA TYR A 539 -15.22 -10.49 -9.73
C TYR A 539 -14.03 -11.13 -8.99
N GLU A 540 -14.23 -11.59 -7.75
CA GLU A 540 -13.18 -12.22 -6.93
C GLU A 540 -12.73 -13.57 -7.52
N GLY A 541 -13.66 -14.37 -8.03
CA GLY A 541 -13.38 -15.67 -8.65
C GLY A 541 -12.61 -15.51 -9.96
N ALA A 542 -13.02 -14.55 -10.79
CA ALA A 542 -12.31 -14.16 -12.01
C ALA A 542 -10.90 -13.64 -11.70
N SER A 543 -10.73 -12.97 -10.57
CA SER A 543 -9.45 -12.38 -10.14
C SER A 543 -8.58 -13.31 -9.27
N THR A 544 -9.03 -14.55 -8.98
CA THR A 544 -8.23 -15.57 -8.29
C THR A 544 -7.22 -16.19 -9.24
N GLN A 545 -5.98 -15.68 -9.22
CA GLN A 545 -5.04 -15.83 -10.35
C GLN A 545 -4.60 -17.25 -10.67
N PHE A 546 -4.38 -18.12 -9.68
CA PHE A 546 -3.74 -19.43 -9.89
C PHE A 546 -4.73 -20.58 -10.10
N GLY A 547 -5.94 -20.24 -10.54
CA GLY A 547 -7.00 -21.19 -10.89
C GLY A 547 -7.82 -21.70 -9.68
N PRO A 548 -8.67 -22.72 -9.91
CA PRO A 548 -9.65 -23.19 -8.91
C PRO A 548 -9.03 -23.78 -7.64
N ASN A 549 -7.77 -24.21 -7.71
CA ASN A 549 -7.06 -24.87 -6.61
C ASN A 549 -6.23 -23.89 -5.76
N THR A 550 -6.35 -22.59 -5.99
CA THR A 550 -5.52 -21.58 -5.31
C THR A 550 -5.63 -21.69 -3.79
N LEU A 551 -6.84 -21.73 -3.23
CA LEU A 551 -7.05 -21.85 -1.78
C LEU A 551 -6.45 -23.13 -1.19
N LEU A 552 -6.57 -24.27 -1.88
CA LEU A 552 -5.97 -25.52 -1.43
C LEU A 552 -4.43 -25.43 -1.37
N GLY A 553 -3.82 -24.67 -2.29
CA GLY A 553 -2.40 -24.32 -2.23
C GLY A 553 -2.06 -23.51 -0.97
N TYR A 554 -2.82 -22.47 -0.68
CA TYR A 554 -2.65 -21.69 0.55
C TYR A 554 -2.82 -22.55 1.82
N GLU A 555 -3.86 -23.39 1.88
CA GLU A 555 -4.10 -24.31 3.00
C GLU A 555 -2.94 -25.30 3.18
N GLN A 556 -2.47 -25.94 2.10
CA GLN A 556 -1.35 -26.86 2.16
C GLN A 556 -0.09 -26.18 2.73
N GLU A 557 0.28 -25.01 2.22
CA GLU A 557 1.52 -24.34 2.61
C GLU A 557 1.43 -23.70 4.00
N PHE A 558 0.29 -23.11 4.37
CA PHE A 558 0.09 -22.65 5.75
C PHE A 558 0.03 -23.81 6.74
N GLY A 559 -0.55 -24.95 6.37
CA GLY A 559 -0.53 -26.17 7.18
C GLY A 559 0.89 -26.66 7.44
N LYS A 560 1.76 -26.64 6.42
CA LYS A 560 3.20 -26.95 6.56
C LYS A 560 3.91 -25.97 7.49
N LEU A 561 3.70 -24.66 7.32
CA LEU A 561 4.31 -23.63 8.18
C LEU A 561 3.84 -23.75 9.63
N ALA A 562 2.54 -23.95 9.84
CA ALA A 562 1.95 -24.14 11.16
C ALA A 562 2.50 -25.41 11.83
N SER A 563 2.60 -26.52 11.10
CA SER A 563 3.18 -27.77 11.62
C SER A 563 4.66 -27.61 11.99
N ALA A 564 5.44 -26.94 11.13
CA ALA A 564 6.85 -26.64 11.41
C ALA A 564 7.00 -25.74 12.65
N MET A 565 6.12 -24.75 12.80
CA MET A 565 6.08 -23.88 13.98
C MET A 565 5.75 -24.67 15.25
N ARG A 566 4.68 -25.48 15.24
CA ARG A 566 4.28 -26.32 16.38
C ARG A 566 5.41 -27.25 16.82
N ASN A 567 6.13 -27.84 15.86
CA ASN A 567 7.19 -28.81 16.13
C ASN A 567 8.56 -28.17 16.39
N GLY A 568 8.66 -26.83 16.45
CA GLY A 568 9.93 -26.13 16.64
C GLY A 568 10.91 -26.30 15.47
N ALA A 569 10.47 -26.82 14.32
CA ALA A 569 11.28 -27.07 13.14
C ALA A 569 11.37 -25.84 12.25
N SER A 570 12.49 -25.63 11.55
CA SER A 570 12.61 -24.57 10.54
C SER A 570 11.73 -24.83 9.31
N SER A 571 11.29 -23.77 8.62
CA SER A 571 10.72 -23.87 7.28
C SER A 571 11.80 -23.69 6.20
N PRO A 572 11.70 -24.39 5.05
CA PRO A 572 12.59 -24.12 3.92
C PRO A 572 12.37 -22.69 3.42
N ALA A 573 13.40 -22.08 2.83
CA ALA A 573 13.29 -20.73 2.28
C ALA A 573 12.39 -20.66 1.04
N GLY A 574 12.33 -21.76 0.26
CA GLY A 574 11.64 -21.79 -1.03
C GLY A 574 12.48 -21.16 -2.16
N PRO A 575 11.88 -21.00 -3.36
CA PRO A 575 12.55 -20.34 -4.49
C PRO A 575 12.71 -18.84 -4.22
N THR A 576 13.83 -18.27 -4.66
CA THR A 576 14.06 -16.82 -4.58
C THR A 576 13.15 -16.07 -5.57
N PRO A 577 12.34 -15.09 -5.12
CA PRO A 577 11.58 -14.26 -6.04
C PRO A 577 12.51 -13.41 -6.92
N PRO A 578 12.11 -13.12 -8.18
CA PRO A 578 12.93 -12.30 -9.07
C PRO A 578 13.10 -10.86 -8.52
N ASP A 579 14.29 -10.28 -8.75
CA ASP A 579 14.52 -8.85 -8.56
C ASP A 579 14.33 -8.13 -9.90
N LEU A 580 13.23 -7.39 -9.99
CA LEU A 580 12.79 -6.69 -11.20
C LEU A 580 13.18 -5.20 -11.20
N THR A 581 14.01 -4.75 -10.26
CA THR A 581 14.33 -3.30 -10.08
C THR A 581 14.87 -2.64 -11.36
N ASN A 582 15.64 -3.37 -12.17
CA ASN A 582 16.25 -2.84 -13.41
C ASN A 582 15.35 -3.02 -14.66
N TYR A 583 14.13 -3.53 -14.49
CA TYR A 583 13.20 -3.87 -15.58
C TYR A 583 11.90 -3.05 -15.47
N GLN A 584 12.03 -1.76 -15.19
CA GLN A 584 10.91 -0.86 -14.96
C GLN A 584 10.77 0.15 -16.09
N ALA A 585 9.53 0.34 -16.57
CA ALA A 585 9.18 1.35 -17.56
C ALA A 585 8.26 2.40 -16.93
N THR A 586 8.42 3.65 -17.37
CA THR A 586 7.53 4.76 -16.98
C THR A 586 7.21 5.60 -18.21
N PHE A 587 5.92 5.82 -18.42
CA PHE A 587 5.37 6.66 -19.47
C PHE A 587 4.70 7.91 -18.89
N GLN A 588 4.67 8.01 -17.56
CA GLN A 588 4.20 9.18 -16.85
C GLN A 588 5.24 10.31 -16.94
N THR A 589 4.79 11.51 -17.28
CA THR A 589 5.67 12.68 -17.34
C THR A 589 6.09 13.18 -15.95
N GLY A 590 7.33 13.66 -15.87
CA GLY A 590 7.83 14.42 -14.73
C GLY A 590 7.39 15.90 -14.78
N VAL A 591 7.83 16.68 -13.79
CA VAL A 591 7.67 18.14 -13.82
C VAL A 591 8.67 18.72 -14.82
N VAL A 592 8.18 19.39 -15.88
CA VAL A 592 9.07 20.05 -16.85
C VAL A 592 9.64 21.32 -16.22
N PHE A 593 8.78 22.26 -15.86
CA PHE A 593 9.08 23.48 -15.10
C PHE A 593 7.78 24.02 -14.48
N ASP A 594 7.92 24.96 -13.55
CA ASP A 594 6.82 25.75 -13.00
C ASP A 594 7.05 27.23 -13.27
N ASP A 595 5.96 27.97 -13.41
CA ASP A 595 6.02 29.42 -13.54
C ASP A 595 4.80 30.08 -12.87
N VAL A 596 4.77 31.41 -12.84
CA VAL A 596 3.64 32.22 -12.40
C VAL A 596 3.41 33.39 -13.37
N PRO A 597 2.19 33.98 -13.41
CA PRO A 597 1.96 35.13 -14.26
C PRO A 597 2.91 36.30 -13.99
N LEU A 598 3.12 37.15 -15.00
CA LEU A 598 3.92 38.37 -14.87
C LEU A 598 3.50 39.18 -13.63
N PHE A 599 4.50 39.67 -12.89
CA PHE A 599 4.34 40.43 -11.65
C PHE A 599 3.73 39.65 -10.46
N LYS A 600 3.70 38.31 -10.54
CA LYS A 600 3.37 37.43 -9.41
C LYS A 600 4.61 36.67 -8.94
N SER A 601 4.51 36.10 -7.75
CA SER A 601 5.50 35.18 -7.18
C SER A 601 4.79 33.96 -6.61
N PHE A 602 5.49 32.82 -6.56
CA PHE A 602 4.99 31.63 -5.86
C PHE A 602 4.66 31.99 -4.39
N GLY A 603 3.52 31.51 -3.91
CA GLY A 603 2.99 31.84 -2.59
C GLY A 603 2.14 33.11 -2.54
N ASN A 604 2.04 33.90 -3.61
CA ASN A 604 1.08 35.01 -3.67
C ASN A 604 -0.36 34.48 -3.55
N VAL A 605 -1.19 35.16 -2.77
CA VAL A 605 -2.61 34.81 -2.60
C VAL A 605 -3.42 35.37 -3.77
N VAL A 606 -4.13 34.49 -4.47
CA VAL A 606 -5.08 34.81 -5.54
C VAL A 606 -6.43 35.18 -4.93
N THR A 607 -6.92 34.37 -4.00
CA THR A 607 -8.20 34.57 -3.30
C THR A 607 -7.94 34.55 -1.81
N GLN A 608 -8.13 35.69 -1.16
CA GLN A 608 -8.04 35.81 0.29
C GLN A 608 -9.29 35.24 0.96
N PRO A 609 -9.18 34.69 2.19
CA PRO A 609 -10.35 34.39 3.01
C PRO A 609 -11.12 35.69 3.35
N ALA A 610 -12.41 35.56 3.64
CA ALA A 610 -13.20 36.65 4.18
C ALA A 610 -12.67 37.07 5.56
N ALA A 611 -12.93 38.31 5.98
CA ALA A 611 -12.41 38.84 7.25
C ALA A 611 -12.99 38.13 8.50
N SER A 612 -14.18 37.55 8.39
CA SER A 612 -14.86 36.84 9.47
C SER A 612 -15.70 35.67 8.95
N TYR A 613 -15.85 34.66 9.81
CA TYR A 613 -16.65 33.46 9.58
C TYR A 613 -17.36 33.07 10.87
N SER A 614 -18.59 32.57 10.76
CA SER A 614 -19.25 31.87 11.86
C SER A 614 -18.60 30.50 12.08
N SER A 615 -18.59 30.02 13.32
CA SER A 615 -18.22 28.64 13.63
C SER A 615 -19.02 27.64 12.77
N GLY A 616 -18.33 26.63 12.23
CA GLY A 616 -18.89 25.64 11.31
C GLY A 616 -18.78 26.00 9.83
N ALA A 617 -18.42 27.25 9.48
CA ALA A 617 -18.19 27.64 8.09
C ALA A 617 -16.92 27.00 7.49
N THR A 618 -16.87 26.94 6.16
CA THR A 618 -15.67 26.55 5.40
C THR A 618 -14.94 27.79 4.92
N VAL A 619 -13.69 27.93 5.35
CA VAL A 619 -12.76 28.96 4.87
C VAL A 619 -12.08 28.46 3.59
N ASN A 620 -11.96 29.33 2.59
CA ASN A 620 -11.25 29.01 1.35
C ASN A 620 -10.16 30.04 1.08
N ALA A 621 -9.01 29.58 0.59
CA ALA A 621 -7.93 30.43 0.12
C ALA A 621 -7.32 29.83 -1.15
N VAL A 622 -6.89 30.68 -2.08
CA VAL A 622 -6.23 30.24 -3.33
C VAL A 622 -4.88 30.92 -3.43
N PHE A 623 -3.83 30.15 -3.70
CA PHE A 623 -2.47 30.65 -3.90
C PHE A 623 -1.99 30.35 -5.32
N TRP A 624 -1.11 31.22 -5.85
CA TRP A 624 -0.19 30.81 -6.91
C TRP A 624 0.82 29.83 -6.31
N GLY A 625 0.93 28.64 -6.89
CA GLY A 625 1.84 27.61 -6.42
C GLY A 625 2.47 26.83 -7.57
N ALA A 626 3.27 25.84 -7.20
CA ALA A 626 3.98 24.96 -8.12
C ALA A 626 3.53 23.51 -7.95
N HIS A 627 4.02 22.64 -8.83
CA HIS A 627 3.67 21.22 -8.85
C HIS A 627 4.18 20.46 -7.60
N PRO A 628 3.32 19.74 -6.84
CA PRO A 628 3.73 19.07 -5.60
C PRO A 628 4.67 17.87 -5.80
N LYS A 629 4.86 17.38 -7.04
CA LYS A 629 5.93 16.40 -7.34
C LYS A 629 7.34 16.92 -7.12
N ASN A 630 7.56 18.24 -7.10
CA ASN A 630 8.89 18.80 -6.83
C ASN A 630 9.41 18.44 -5.45
N ASN A 631 8.51 18.32 -4.46
CA ASN A 631 8.82 17.89 -3.11
C ASN A 631 7.53 17.49 -2.38
N MET A 632 7.45 16.26 -1.88
CA MET A 632 6.28 15.69 -1.18
C MET A 632 6.11 16.20 0.26
N LEU A 633 7.06 17.02 0.75
CA LEU A 633 7.09 17.60 2.09
C LEU A 633 6.93 16.54 3.19
N ILE A 634 7.62 15.41 3.05
CA ILE A 634 7.59 14.29 4.01
C ILE A 634 7.97 14.79 5.41
N GLY A 635 7.13 14.51 6.40
CA GLY A 635 7.30 14.99 7.78
C GLY A 635 7.03 16.49 7.98
N SER A 636 6.49 17.16 6.97
CA SER A 636 6.07 18.57 6.99
C SER A 636 4.63 18.68 6.45
N SER A 637 4.24 19.85 5.95
CA SER A 637 2.89 20.08 5.44
C SER A 637 2.86 21.14 4.33
N PHE A 638 2.03 20.89 3.30
CA PHE A 638 1.71 21.84 2.23
C PHE A 638 0.83 23.00 2.74
N VAL A 639 0.06 22.78 3.80
CA VAL A 639 -0.91 23.73 4.35
C VAL A 639 -0.91 23.68 5.87
N ASP A 640 -0.73 24.83 6.51
CA ASP A 640 -0.97 24.98 7.94
C ASP A 640 -2.06 26.02 8.19
N VAL A 641 -3.02 25.67 9.03
CA VAL A 641 -3.93 26.63 9.66
C VAL A 641 -3.30 27.06 10.97
N GLU A 642 -3.06 28.35 11.12
CA GLU A 642 -2.39 28.92 12.27
C GLU A 642 -3.38 29.78 13.06
N LYS A 643 -3.47 29.56 14.38
CA LYS A 643 -4.22 30.41 15.32
C LYS A 643 -3.28 31.41 15.97
N GLN A 644 -3.71 32.65 16.10
CA GLN A 644 -2.98 33.67 16.83
C GLN A 644 -2.99 33.39 18.33
N ASN A 645 -1.82 33.45 18.97
CA ASN A 645 -1.63 33.34 20.41
C ASN A 645 -0.68 34.45 20.88
N GLY A 646 -1.25 35.56 21.36
CA GLY A 646 -0.51 36.80 21.62
C GLY A 646 0.12 37.36 20.34
N SER A 647 1.43 37.56 20.36
CA SER A 647 2.22 37.97 19.18
C SER A 647 2.67 36.79 18.29
N SER A 648 2.42 35.55 18.72
CA SER A 648 2.85 34.33 18.04
C SER A 648 1.71 33.64 17.28
N TRP A 649 2.06 32.69 16.42
CA TRP A 649 1.13 31.88 15.65
C TRP A 649 1.39 30.40 15.92
N THR A 650 0.35 29.65 16.27
CA THR A 650 0.44 28.21 16.57
C THR A 650 -0.34 27.43 15.52
N VAL A 651 0.28 26.38 14.97
CA VAL A 651 -0.41 25.49 14.02
C VAL A 651 -1.49 24.69 14.75
N VAL A 652 -2.71 24.74 14.23
CA VAL A 652 -3.87 24.01 14.79
C VAL A 652 -4.39 22.91 13.86
N ALA A 653 -4.15 23.04 12.54
CA ALA A 653 -4.50 22.02 11.56
C ALA A 653 -3.47 21.99 10.42
N ARG A 654 -3.27 20.82 9.83
CA ARG A 654 -2.35 20.56 8.71
C ARG A 654 -3.02 19.73 7.62
N ASP A 655 -2.31 19.49 6.51
CA ASP A 655 -2.75 18.67 5.38
C ASP A 655 -3.00 17.17 5.69
N TYR A 656 -2.73 16.73 6.92
CA TYR A 656 -3.14 15.42 7.43
C TYR A 656 -4.43 15.44 8.24
N ASP A 657 -4.96 16.62 8.59
CA ASP A 657 -6.19 16.74 9.35
C ASP A 657 -7.39 16.80 8.39
N PRO A 658 -8.43 15.94 8.54
CA PRO A 658 -9.60 15.87 7.65
C PRO A 658 -10.47 17.13 7.67
N SER A 659 -10.17 18.07 8.57
CA SER A 659 -10.74 19.42 8.58
C SER A 659 -10.17 20.32 7.48
N THR A 660 -9.05 19.96 6.85
CA THR A 660 -8.41 20.73 5.79
C THR A 660 -8.44 19.97 4.47
N THR A 661 -8.26 20.67 3.36
CA THR A 661 -7.99 20.05 2.07
C THR A 661 -6.97 20.89 1.32
N TYR A 662 -5.98 20.23 0.75
CA TYR A 662 -5.02 20.79 -0.18
C TYR A 662 -5.38 20.30 -1.58
N LYS A 663 -5.71 21.18 -2.52
CA LYS A 663 -6.00 20.82 -3.92
C LYS A 663 -5.13 21.62 -4.89
N TRP A 664 -4.32 20.92 -5.66
CA TRP A 664 -3.53 21.45 -6.76
C TRP A 664 -4.32 21.45 -8.06
N GLN A 665 -4.17 22.49 -8.87
CA GLN A 665 -4.82 22.59 -10.18
C GLN A 665 -3.90 23.28 -11.20
N ARG A 666 -3.68 22.65 -12.36
CA ARG A 666 -2.99 23.25 -13.51
C ARG A 666 -3.74 24.48 -14.01
N ASP A 667 -3.00 25.55 -14.32
CA ASP A 667 -3.52 26.75 -14.98
C ASP A 667 -2.64 27.07 -16.20
N GLY A 668 -3.18 26.86 -17.41
CA GLY A 668 -2.40 26.97 -18.64
C GLY A 668 -1.29 25.92 -18.76
N ILE A 669 -0.11 26.34 -19.24
CA ILE A 669 1.00 25.44 -19.57
C ILE A 669 1.83 25.08 -18.32
N ALA A 670 2.24 26.10 -17.54
CA ALA A 670 3.20 25.93 -16.44
C ALA A 670 2.77 26.60 -15.13
N TYR A 671 1.65 27.32 -15.10
CA TYR A 671 1.14 27.90 -13.86
C TYR A 671 0.31 26.86 -13.11
N SER A 672 0.17 27.06 -11.81
CA SER A 672 -0.78 26.27 -11.03
C SER A 672 -1.34 27.04 -9.85
N LYS A 673 -2.55 26.65 -9.45
CA LYS A 673 -3.26 27.19 -8.30
C LYS A 673 -3.35 26.13 -7.22
N ILE A 674 -3.22 26.59 -5.98
CA ILE A 674 -3.41 25.78 -4.78
C ILE A 674 -4.67 26.26 -4.10
N ASN A 675 -5.72 25.45 -4.18
CA ASN A 675 -6.98 25.68 -3.51
C ASN A 675 -6.92 25.00 -2.14
N VAL A 676 -7.04 25.79 -1.09
CA VAL A 676 -7.08 25.31 0.30
C VAL A 676 -8.47 25.54 0.84
N SER A 677 -9.05 24.52 1.47
CA SER A 677 -10.27 24.65 2.26
C SER A 677 -10.03 24.20 3.71
N TRP A 678 -10.76 24.82 4.65
CA TRP A 678 -10.70 24.48 6.07
C TRP A 678 -12.08 24.59 6.73
N LYS A 679 -12.55 23.51 7.34
CA LYS A 679 -13.79 23.44 8.13
C LYS A 679 -13.54 23.86 9.58
N THR A 680 -14.23 24.90 10.03
CA THR A 680 -13.99 25.53 11.34
C THR A 680 -14.68 24.84 12.52
N SER A 681 -15.57 23.87 12.29
CA SER A 681 -16.50 23.31 13.28
C SER A 681 -15.86 22.75 14.56
N SER A 682 -14.61 22.30 14.50
CA SER A 682 -13.89 21.71 15.65
C SER A 682 -12.87 22.66 16.28
N PHE A 683 -12.90 23.95 15.95
CA PHE A 683 -11.87 24.91 16.36
C PHE A 683 -12.48 26.07 17.16
N PRO A 684 -11.80 26.54 18.22
CA PRO A 684 -12.30 27.61 19.08
C PRO A 684 -12.38 28.95 18.34
N SER A 685 -13.22 29.87 18.80
CA SER A 685 -13.22 31.24 18.27
C SER A 685 -11.83 31.90 18.43
N GLY A 686 -11.50 32.80 17.50
CA GLY A 686 -10.22 33.51 17.50
C GLY A 686 -9.78 33.98 16.11
N THR A 687 -8.56 34.50 16.05
CA THR A 687 -7.93 34.97 14.82
C THR A 687 -7.06 33.87 14.22
N TYR A 688 -7.21 33.66 12.92
CA TYR A 688 -6.57 32.61 12.15
C TYR A 688 -5.91 33.17 10.88
N ARG A 689 -4.97 32.40 10.32
CA ARG A 689 -4.46 32.59 8.96
C ARG A 689 -4.09 31.23 8.36
N ILE A 690 -4.04 31.16 7.03
CA ILE A 690 -3.63 29.96 6.30
C ILE A 690 -2.23 30.21 5.71
N ARG A 691 -1.31 29.29 5.94
CA ARG A 691 0.01 29.24 5.31
C ARG A 691 0.06 28.10 4.31
N HIS A 692 0.54 28.39 3.11
CA HIS A 692 0.88 27.39 2.10
C HIS A 692 2.40 27.33 1.89
N ARG A 693 2.94 26.13 1.69
CA ARG A 693 4.36 25.89 1.34
C ARG A 693 4.46 24.98 0.14
N GLY A 694 5.50 25.16 -0.66
CA GLY A 694 5.78 24.29 -1.79
C GLY A 694 7.19 24.46 -2.31
N HIS A 695 7.48 23.75 -3.40
CA HIS A 695 8.74 23.86 -4.13
C HIS A 695 8.44 24.02 -5.63
N TRP A 696 9.17 24.91 -6.30
CA TRP A 696 9.02 25.18 -7.72
C TRP A 696 10.28 24.82 -8.49
N LYS A 697 10.13 24.37 -9.73
CA LYS A 697 11.23 24.00 -10.62
C LYS A 697 11.49 25.07 -11.69
N SER A 698 12.72 25.57 -11.74
CA SER A 698 13.15 26.55 -12.75
C SER A 698 13.24 25.95 -14.15
N GLY A 699 12.57 26.58 -15.12
CA GLY A 699 12.69 26.21 -16.54
C GLY A 699 14.05 26.50 -17.17
N TRP A 700 14.88 27.35 -16.54
CA TRP A 700 16.19 27.75 -17.06
C TRP A 700 17.33 26.87 -16.52
N THR A 701 17.24 26.47 -15.25
CA THR A 701 18.33 25.76 -14.55
C THR A 701 17.94 24.35 -14.12
N GLY A 702 16.65 24.01 -14.12
CA GLY A 702 16.13 22.78 -13.53
C GLY A 702 16.17 22.74 -12.00
N ALA A 703 16.69 23.79 -11.33
CA ALA A 703 16.80 23.84 -9.89
C ALA A 703 15.43 23.89 -9.22
N ILE A 704 15.30 23.19 -8.07
CA ILE A 704 14.09 23.16 -7.25
C ILE A 704 14.30 24.07 -6.04
N SER A 705 13.39 25.02 -5.80
CA SER A 705 13.50 26.01 -4.72
C SER A 705 12.22 26.08 -3.89
N SER A 706 12.35 26.20 -2.56
CA SER A 706 11.22 26.33 -1.66
C SER A 706 10.57 27.72 -1.73
N TYR A 707 9.25 27.78 -1.52
CA TYR A 707 8.51 29.03 -1.33
C TYR A 707 7.44 28.88 -0.24
N GLN A 708 6.92 29.99 0.24
CA GLN A 708 5.73 30.01 1.11
C GLN A 708 4.84 31.22 0.85
N GLY A 709 3.56 31.08 1.16
CA GLY A 709 2.53 32.11 1.12
C GLY A 709 1.71 32.13 2.40
N VAL A 710 1.20 33.30 2.79
CA VAL A 710 0.34 33.46 3.97
C VAL A 710 -0.84 34.35 3.61
N THR A 711 -2.05 33.96 4.00
CA THR A 711 -3.24 34.79 3.83
C THR A 711 -3.24 36.01 4.74
N ASN A 712 -4.14 36.94 4.48
CA ASN A 712 -4.58 37.88 5.51
C ASN A 712 -5.14 37.11 6.70
N GLN A 713 -5.09 37.74 7.88
CA GLN A 713 -5.75 37.20 9.07
C GLN A 713 -7.26 37.35 8.96
N PHE A 714 -7.99 36.41 9.55
CA PHE A 714 -9.45 36.41 9.61
C PHE A 714 -9.91 35.87 10.96
N THR A 715 -11.17 36.11 11.31
CA THR A 715 -11.75 35.69 12.60
C THR A 715 -12.76 34.58 12.42
N VAL A 716 -12.78 33.63 13.37
CA VAL A 716 -13.86 32.65 13.53
C VAL A 716 -14.58 33.00 14.82
N GLN A 717 -15.91 33.17 14.76
CA GLN A 717 -16.75 33.58 15.89
C GLN A 717 -17.75 32.50 16.27
#